data_AF-A0A1V4QKX1-F1
#
_entry.id   AF-A0A1V4QKX1-F1
#
_cell.length_a   1.000
_cell.length_b   1.000
_cell.length_c   1.000
_cell.angle_alpha   90.00
_cell.angle_beta   90.00
_cell.angle_gamma   90.00
#
_symmetry.space_group_name_H-M   'P 1'
#
loop_
_entity.id
_entity.type
_entity.pdbx_description
1 polymer ?
#
loop_
_entity_poly.entity_id
_entity_poly.type
_entity_poly.pdbx_seq_one_letter_code
_entity_poly.pdbx_strand_id
1 'polypeptide(L)'
;MSITTLLEIGGRALQAEQVGVEVTSHNIANINTTGYCRQHVDLVTTPSIQYPWGNQGYGVAIDSIQRYFDPYLAQKIDAKTAAQQDYNTQKTELGSIAGLFNETNDVGLNNLLASFWQSWHDLADNPTGSAERQVVVQQAKALAAAFSSLADDLVQHRQALLVKISPTITKINAITASIAELNQQIVSVETSGQPANDLRDQRQVKLNNLASLVGINYFELDDGSINVMLDDGTTLVQSAAAWNLSYELSGGEVVIKCQGPGGVEKDVTDDLSGGQLRALLYVRDDRIPAYLDSLNELAQELIGEVNRQHSQGVGLSLYSQVTGTYAVDDGASALKDNAALPFGDQITEGETFNIYVDDGSGTNVAAATITITAGMTLNGLRDAINAELPAYLTASVVDNKLALQATGSYQCGFGNDNSNVLMALGLNTFFTSTSGDTQNFAFSMGINDIISADASFIATGQFDRQGQHAVGDNSNALALADLETARVGPGDLTFAEAYQDLVSTIGLDTQKAEQQGILLNGILDQYNDLRDALSGVSLDEELTALIKFQRAYEAAAKLISVESLASGQKYQNIYQNPVATVTALGYNCDLSRISQYQSNLKTAANWLTHTDSVLQNIGNLIKTAKELASQMATGTINDDNRAAAVSQVEGLMAELLAEVNTSINGQYLFSGYKTDTAPYLQLDGLEIQKVVESLQPGSGYSGTATASGTYSGETATTYLVEIDAAGAVGTATFRVSEDGGQTWTTGFTTSPAATSIWSSEGDKGVEIAFSASGNLAVGDRFIIPVSEFKYQGDDHGLELGVGKNSRLAVNVTGRDALDGSSGRNDLFQILSRLKSALQNDDANGIGAALEALNSSEANLTTYFGFVGAQQERVIYQQDSYQSLQNNLDKSLSQVEDTDLIAATEQLNLQQITYQAALLVSTKIMALSLLDYL
;
A
#
# COMPACT_ATOMS: atom_id res chain seq x y z
N MET A 1 -51.21 4.57 56.20
CA MET A 1 -50.31 3.77 55.35
C MET A 1 -49.98 2.51 56.10
N SER A 2 -50.16 1.34 55.48
CA SER A 2 -49.65 0.08 56.03
C SER A 2 -48.12 0.10 55.97
N ILE A 3 -47.44 -0.49 56.96
CA ILE A 3 -45.98 -0.70 56.95
C ILE A 3 -45.56 -1.44 55.67
N THR A 4 -46.40 -2.34 55.17
CA THR A 4 -46.20 -3.08 53.92
C THR A 4 -46.13 -2.14 52.70
N THR A 5 -47.00 -1.13 52.64
CA THR A 5 -47.03 -0.15 51.51
C THR A 5 -45.80 0.75 51.54
N LEU A 6 -45.31 1.09 52.74
CA LEU A 6 -44.12 1.91 52.92
C LEU A 6 -42.84 1.14 52.54
N LEU A 7 -42.79 -0.16 52.88
CA LEU A 7 -41.73 -1.09 52.45
C LEU A 7 -41.75 -1.34 50.94
N GLU A 8 -42.92 -1.47 50.31
CA GLU A 8 -43.04 -1.61 48.86
C GLU A 8 -42.57 -0.37 48.10
N ILE A 9 -42.93 0.84 48.57
CA ILE A 9 -42.46 2.10 47.98
C ILE A 9 -40.94 2.23 48.16
N GLY A 10 -40.42 1.93 49.35
CA GLY A 10 -38.98 1.96 49.64
C GLY A 10 -38.20 0.94 48.81
N GLY A 11 -38.71 -0.28 48.66
CA GLY A 11 -38.08 -1.33 47.85
C GLY A 11 -38.05 -1.01 46.36
N ARG A 12 -39.14 -0.46 45.81
CA ARG A 12 -39.20 -0.01 44.41
C ARG A 12 -38.28 1.18 44.15
N ALA A 13 -38.21 2.12 45.09
CA ALA A 13 -37.27 3.24 45.03
C ALA A 13 -35.82 2.72 45.05
N LEU A 14 -35.47 1.84 46.00
CA LEU A 14 -34.12 1.24 46.03
C LEU A 14 -33.75 0.55 44.71
N GLN A 15 -34.66 -0.21 44.13
CA GLN A 15 -34.43 -0.89 42.86
C GLN A 15 -34.21 0.11 41.71
N ALA A 16 -35.02 1.17 41.63
CA ALA A 16 -34.87 2.20 40.62
C ALA A 16 -33.54 2.96 40.75
N GLU A 17 -33.17 3.35 41.97
CA GLU A 17 -31.89 4.04 42.22
C GLU A 17 -30.68 3.10 41.98
N GLN A 18 -30.80 1.81 42.30
CA GLN A 18 -29.76 0.81 42.01
C GLN A 18 -29.53 0.68 40.51
N VAL A 19 -30.58 0.57 39.71
CA VAL A 19 -30.45 0.53 38.24
C VAL A 19 -29.87 1.84 37.71
N GLY A 20 -30.22 2.99 38.30
CA GLY A 20 -29.58 4.28 38.01
C GLY A 20 -28.07 4.26 38.26
N VAL A 21 -27.61 3.69 39.37
CA VAL A 21 -26.16 3.49 39.66
C VAL A 21 -25.52 2.56 38.64
N GLU A 22 -26.19 1.46 38.26
CA GLU A 22 -25.68 0.49 37.30
C GLU A 22 -25.52 1.10 35.90
N VAL A 23 -26.53 1.81 35.39
CA VAL A 23 -26.48 2.50 34.08
C VAL A 23 -25.41 3.59 34.07
N THR A 24 -25.33 4.39 35.13
CA THR A 24 -24.29 5.44 35.24
C THR A 24 -22.89 4.84 35.31
N SER A 25 -22.71 3.74 36.04
CA SER A 25 -21.45 3.00 36.08
C SER A 25 -21.10 2.38 34.74
N HIS A 26 -22.12 1.88 34.01
CA HIS A 26 -21.96 1.35 32.66
C HIS A 26 -21.50 2.43 31.67
N ASN A 27 -22.08 3.63 31.75
CA ASN A 27 -21.64 4.79 30.96
C ASN A 27 -20.18 5.16 31.26
N ILE A 28 -19.81 5.29 32.55
CA ILE A 28 -18.44 5.61 32.95
C ILE A 28 -17.46 4.54 32.48
N ALA A 29 -17.82 3.25 32.59
CA ALA A 29 -16.96 2.15 32.15
C ALA A 29 -16.75 2.13 30.63
N ASN A 30 -17.74 2.57 29.85
CA ASN A 30 -17.73 2.56 28.39
C ASN A 30 -17.41 3.93 27.76
N ILE A 31 -16.96 4.92 28.53
CA ILE A 31 -16.63 6.26 28.00
C ILE A 31 -15.59 6.21 26.87
N ASN A 32 -14.65 5.26 26.92
CA ASN A 32 -13.61 5.06 25.92
C ASN A 32 -13.96 3.96 24.91
N THR A 33 -15.16 3.39 24.96
CA THR A 33 -15.61 2.37 24.01
C THR A 33 -16.09 3.06 22.74
N THR A 34 -15.43 2.78 21.61
CA THR A 34 -15.77 3.38 20.31
C THR A 34 -17.22 3.11 19.93
N GLY A 35 -17.97 4.17 19.64
CA GLY A 35 -19.37 4.10 19.19
C GLY A 35 -20.40 3.87 20.31
N TYR A 36 -19.98 3.83 21.58
CA TYR A 36 -20.89 3.73 22.71
C TYR A 36 -21.76 5.00 22.84
N CYS A 37 -23.08 4.81 22.93
CA CYS A 37 -24.02 5.90 23.21
C CYS A 37 -24.37 5.91 24.70
N ARG A 38 -24.33 7.11 25.31
CA ARG A 38 -24.78 7.30 26.70
C ARG A 38 -26.20 6.77 26.88
N GLN A 39 -26.41 6.01 27.96
CA GLN A 39 -27.70 5.43 28.31
C GLN A 39 -28.31 6.15 29.51
N HIS A 40 -29.64 6.20 29.60
CA HIS A 40 -30.36 6.70 30.77
C HIS A 40 -31.54 5.79 31.14
N VAL A 41 -31.91 5.84 32.42
CA VAL A 41 -33.06 5.11 32.94
C VAL A 41 -34.29 6.02 32.94
N ASP A 42 -35.35 5.58 32.29
CA ASP A 42 -36.66 6.22 32.34
C ASP A 42 -37.47 5.70 33.52
N LEU A 43 -37.96 6.64 34.33
CA LEU A 43 -38.68 6.35 35.56
C LEU A 43 -40.12 6.86 35.46
N VAL A 44 -41.09 5.97 35.70
CA VAL A 44 -42.52 6.30 35.68
C VAL A 44 -43.14 6.12 37.06
N THR A 45 -44.17 6.92 37.37
CA THR A 45 -44.96 6.72 38.57
C THR A 45 -45.82 5.47 38.41
N THR A 46 -45.78 4.57 39.39
CA THR A 46 -46.67 3.40 39.41
C THR A 46 -48.15 3.82 39.45
N PRO A 47 -49.06 3.06 38.80
CA PRO A 47 -50.49 3.36 38.82
C PRO A 47 -51.04 3.51 40.25
N SER A 48 -51.76 4.59 40.51
CA SER A 48 -52.30 4.86 41.84
C SER A 48 -53.46 3.94 42.19
N ILE A 49 -53.49 3.38 43.40
CA ILE A 49 -54.66 2.67 43.90
C ILE A 49 -55.65 3.69 44.46
N GLN A 50 -56.90 3.59 44.03
CA GLN A 50 -57.97 4.50 44.41
C GLN A 50 -58.58 4.07 45.75
N TYR A 51 -58.39 4.90 46.78
CA TYR A 51 -59.05 4.73 48.07
C TYR A 51 -60.28 5.66 48.17
N PRO A 52 -61.23 5.38 49.09
CA PRO A 52 -62.40 6.24 49.33
C PRO A 52 -62.08 7.71 49.70
N TRP A 53 -60.84 8.01 50.07
CA TRP A 53 -60.34 9.33 50.46
C TRP A 53 -59.29 9.91 49.50
N GLY A 54 -59.10 9.30 48.33
CA GLY A 54 -58.20 9.79 47.28
C GLY A 54 -57.25 8.72 46.72
N ASN A 55 -56.56 9.07 45.64
CA ASN A 55 -55.56 8.21 45.00
C ASN A 55 -54.24 8.28 45.77
N GLN A 56 -53.66 7.12 46.10
CA GLN A 56 -52.29 7.04 46.64
C GLN A 56 -51.38 6.38 45.60
N GLY A 57 -50.25 7.02 45.30
CA GLY A 57 -49.21 6.49 44.42
C GLY A 57 -48.33 5.45 45.12
N TYR A 58 -47.82 4.47 44.36
CA TYR A 58 -47.04 3.34 44.86
C TYR A 58 -45.53 3.48 44.60
N GLY A 59 -45.06 4.72 44.49
CA GLY A 59 -43.66 5.02 44.20
C GLY A 59 -43.34 4.94 42.71
N VAL A 60 -42.07 4.68 42.41
CA VAL A 60 -41.49 4.70 41.06
C VAL A 60 -41.35 3.29 40.50
N ALA A 61 -41.41 3.15 39.18
CA ALA A 61 -41.02 1.95 38.46
C ALA A 61 -40.08 2.33 37.31
N ILE A 62 -39.20 1.40 36.95
CA ILE A 62 -38.36 1.52 35.76
C ILE A 62 -39.25 1.23 34.55
N ASP A 63 -39.29 2.15 33.60
CA ASP A 63 -40.01 1.98 32.34
C ASP A 63 -39.11 1.30 31.31
N SER A 64 -37.95 1.89 31.02
CA SER A 64 -36.94 1.34 30.12
C SER A 64 -35.56 1.98 30.33
N ILE A 65 -34.52 1.40 29.69
CA ILE A 65 -33.18 1.99 29.60
C ILE A 65 -32.97 2.39 28.13
N GLN A 66 -32.90 3.69 27.87
CA GLN A 66 -32.82 4.24 26.52
C GLN A 66 -31.45 4.86 26.26
N ARG A 67 -30.98 4.77 25.01
CA ARG A 67 -29.77 5.46 24.54
C ARG A 67 -30.10 6.87 24.06
N TYR A 68 -29.21 7.82 24.33
CA TYR A 68 -29.23 9.13 23.68
C TYR A 68 -28.70 8.97 22.26
N PHE A 69 -29.60 8.81 21.28
CA PHE A 69 -29.23 8.56 19.89
C PHE A 69 -30.17 9.33 18.95
N ASP A 70 -29.58 10.07 18.00
CA ASP A 70 -30.30 10.73 16.91
C ASP A 70 -30.02 9.97 15.59
N PRO A 71 -31.02 9.24 15.04
CA PRO A 71 -30.85 8.46 13.82
C PRO A 71 -30.60 9.35 12.58
N TYR A 72 -31.15 10.56 12.56
CA TYR A 72 -30.98 11.47 11.43
C TYR A 72 -29.55 12.03 11.41
N LEU A 73 -29.02 12.41 12.58
CA LEU A 73 -27.63 12.84 12.68
C LEU A 73 -26.66 11.71 12.31
N ALA A 74 -26.92 10.48 12.77
CA ALA A 74 -26.11 9.31 12.42
C ALA A 74 -26.05 9.08 10.90
N GLN A 75 -27.20 9.13 10.20
CA GLN A 75 -27.24 9.01 8.74
C GLN A 75 -26.49 10.14 8.04
N LYS A 76 -26.55 11.37 8.56
CA LYS A 76 -25.78 12.49 8.00
C LYS A 76 -24.29 12.31 8.19
N ILE A 77 -23.85 11.79 9.33
CA ILE A 77 -22.44 11.42 9.55
C ILE A 77 -22.02 10.36 8.54
N ASP A 78 -22.76 9.26 8.43
CA ASP A 78 -22.41 8.15 7.55
C ASP A 78 -22.36 8.59 6.06
N ALA A 79 -23.33 9.37 5.60
CA ALA A 79 -23.32 9.93 4.24
C ALA A 79 -22.13 10.86 3.99
N LYS A 80 -21.70 11.65 4.98
CA LYS A 80 -20.52 12.51 4.87
C LYS A 80 -19.21 11.73 4.97
N THR A 81 -19.18 10.65 5.75
CA THR A 81 -18.06 9.70 5.82
C THR A 81 -17.84 9.06 4.46
N ALA A 82 -18.91 8.57 3.80
CA ALA A 82 -18.83 8.01 2.46
C ALA A 82 -18.25 9.02 1.47
N ALA A 83 -18.79 10.24 1.42
CA ALA A 83 -18.27 11.28 0.52
C ALA A 83 -16.81 11.65 0.82
N GLN A 84 -16.42 11.74 2.10
CA GLN A 84 -15.06 12.11 2.49
C GLN A 84 -14.06 11.02 2.09
N GLN A 85 -14.39 9.75 2.34
CA GLN A 85 -13.53 8.62 1.98
C GLN A 85 -13.37 8.49 0.47
N ASP A 86 -14.41 8.77 -0.31
CA ASP A 86 -14.33 8.81 -1.76
C ASP A 86 -13.26 9.80 -2.26
N TYR A 87 -13.28 11.04 -1.78
CA TYR A 87 -12.30 12.05 -2.18
C TYR A 87 -10.90 11.82 -1.60
N ASN A 88 -10.79 11.29 -0.39
CA ASN A 88 -9.49 10.94 0.19
C ASN A 88 -8.79 9.81 -0.57
N THR A 89 -9.54 8.79 -0.99
CA THR A 89 -9.01 7.73 -1.85
C THR A 89 -8.63 8.27 -3.22
N GLN A 90 -9.49 9.10 -3.86
CA GLN A 90 -9.12 9.77 -5.12
C GLN A 90 -7.83 10.58 -4.99
N LYS A 91 -7.70 11.42 -3.95
CA LYS A 91 -6.47 12.20 -3.69
C LYS A 91 -5.24 11.29 -3.62
N THR A 92 -5.37 10.15 -2.95
CA THR A 92 -4.25 9.21 -2.73
C THR A 92 -3.80 8.57 -4.04
N GLU A 93 -4.75 8.03 -4.82
CA GLU A 93 -4.43 7.37 -6.08
C GLU A 93 -4.02 8.39 -7.17
N LEU A 94 -4.73 9.52 -7.28
CA LEU A 94 -4.36 10.59 -8.22
C LEU A 94 -3.04 11.26 -7.87
N GLY A 95 -2.72 11.43 -6.58
CA GLY A 95 -1.41 11.93 -6.16
C GLY A 95 -0.27 10.97 -6.49
N SER A 96 -0.54 9.66 -6.45
CA SER A 96 0.43 8.63 -6.89
C SER A 96 0.64 8.71 -8.41
N ILE A 97 -0.42 8.90 -9.18
CA ILE A 97 -0.34 9.12 -10.63
C ILE A 97 0.40 10.43 -10.93
N ALA A 98 0.09 11.53 -10.24
CA ALA A 98 0.78 12.81 -10.41
C ALA A 98 2.29 12.69 -10.16
N GLY A 99 2.70 11.82 -9.24
CA GLY A 99 4.11 11.50 -8.99
C GLY A 99 4.83 10.88 -10.20
N LEU A 100 4.13 10.13 -11.06
CA LEU A 100 4.68 9.57 -12.30
C LEU A 100 5.03 10.67 -13.32
N PHE A 101 4.29 11.78 -13.30
CA PHE A 101 4.45 12.91 -14.22
C PHE A 101 5.32 14.04 -13.63
N ASN A 102 5.68 13.96 -12.35
CA ASN A 102 6.47 14.98 -11.67
C ASN A 102 7.97 14.65 -11.76
N GLU A 103 8.53 14.80 -12.95
CA GLU A 103 9.93 14.51 -13.24
C GLU A 103 10.80 15.74 -12.92
N THR A 104 11.22 15.89 -11.66
CA THR A 104 12.13 16.97 -11.21
C THR A 104 13.59 16.80 -11.67
N ASN A 105 13.89 15.82 -12.52
CA ASN A 105 15.25 15.52 -13.02
C ASN A 105 15.34 15.72 -14.54
N ASP A 106 16.56 15.87 -15.06
CA ASP A 106 16.92 16.12 -16.48
C ASP A 106 16.38 15.08 -17.51
N VAL A 107 15.57 14.10 -17.09
CA VAL A 107 15.08 12.96 -17.90
C VAL A 107 13.59 13.10 -18.27
N GLY A 108 12.89 14.15 -17.83
CA GLY A 108 11.45 14.22 -18.04
C GLY A 108 10.97 14.43 -19.48
N LEU A 109 9.73 14.04 -19.81
CA LEU A 109 9.22 14.06 -21.20
C LEU A 109 9.31 15.44 -21.86
N ASN A 110 9.08 16.52 -21.11
CA ASN A 110 9.29 17.89 -21.58
C ASN A 110 10.74 18.15 -22.01
N ASN A 111 11.72 17.66 -21.24
CA ASN A 111 13.14 17.81 -21.56
C ASN A 111 13.55 16.92 -22.74
N LEU A 112 12.95 15.73 -22.85
CA LEU A 112 13.15 14.84 -24.00
C LEU A 112 12.58 15.44 -25.29
N LEU A 113 11.40 16.07 -25.24
CA LEU A 113 10.84 16.83 -26.35
C LEU A 113 11.77 17.96 -26.76
N ALA A 114 12.24 18.78 -25.81
CA ALA A 114 13.19 19.86 -26.09
C ALA A 114 14.51 19.33 -26.69
N SER A 115 15.05 18.21 -26.18
CA SER A 115 16.27 17.59 -26.67
C SER A 115 16.11 17.00 -28.08
N PHE A 116 14.94 16.42 -28.37
CA PHE A 116 14.59 15.95 -29.70
C PHE A 116 14.55 17.10 -30.72
N TRP A 117 13.87 18.20 -30.41
CA TRP A 117 13.84 19.37 -31.30
C TRP A 117 15.21 20.03 -31.46
N GLN A 118 15.99 20.15 -30.38
CA GLN A 118 17.37 20.64 -30.45
C GLN A 118 18.23 19.79 -31.39
N SER A 119 18.08 18.47 -31.36
CA SER A 119 18.82 17.59 -32.27
C SER A 119 18.46 17.81 -33.75
N TRP A 120 17.23 18.22 -34.05
CA TRP A 120 16.82 18.61 -35.40
C TRP A 120 17.41 19.96 -35.83
N HIS A 121 17.49 20.94 -34.93
CA HIS A 121 18.21 22.20 -35.17
C HIS A 121 19.69 21.94 -35.47
N ASP A 122 20.36 21.11 -34.66
CA ASP A 122 21.76 20.75 -34.85
C ASP A 122 21.99 20.02 -36.19
N LEU A 123 21.07 19.13 -36.57
CA LEU A 123 21.10 18.45 -37.86
C LEU A 123 20.82 19.40 -39.03
N ALA A 124 19.96 20.40 -38.86
CA ALA A 124 19.70 21.41 -39.88
C ALA A 124 20.93 22.30 -40.14
N ASP A 125 21.73 22.58 -39.12
CA ASP A 125 23.00 23.31 -39.25
C ASP A 125 24.08 22.48 -39.96
N ASN A 126 24.07 21.15 -39.80
CA ASN A 126 24.99 20.23 -40.47
C ASN A 126 24.27 19.01 -41.08
N PRO A 127 23.54 19.18 -42.21
CA PRO A 127 22.68 18.12 -42.78
C PRO A 127 23.46 16.90 -43.28
N THR A 128 24.74 17.04 -43.58
CA THR A 128 25.61 15.92 -44.02
C THR A 128 26.28 15.19 -42.86
N GLY A 129 26.14 15.68 -41.63
CA GLY A 129 26.80 15.16 -40.44
C GLY A 129 26.26 13.81 -39.99
N SER A 130 27.12 12.78 -39.96
CA SER A 130 26.70 11.45 -39.51
C SER A 130 26.49 11.37 -37.99
N ALA A 131 27.20 12.19 -37.21
CA ALA A 131 27.05 12.23 -35.75
C ALA A 131 25.70 12.85 -35.36
N GLU A 132 25.36 13.98 -35.97
CA GLU A 132 24.12 14.73 -35.76
C GLU A 132 22.89 13.86 -36.10
N ARG A 133 22.94 13.15 -37.24
CA ARG A 133 21.89 12.18 -37.63
C ARG A 133 21.72 11.06 -36.61
N GLN A 134 22.82 10.54 -36.07
CA GLN A 134 22.75 9.52 -35.01
C GLN A 134 22.15 10.09 -33.73
N VAL A 135 22.50 11.33 -33.35
CA VAL A 135 21.91 11.99 -32.18
C VAL A 135 20.39 12.12 -32.33
N VAL A 136 19.89 12.55 -33.49
CA VAL A 136 18.43 12.62 -33.76
C VAL A 136 17.75 11.27 -33.54
N VAL A 137 18.32 10.17 -34.05
CA VAL A 137 17.78 8.82 -33.82
C VAL A 137 17.80 8.44 -32.35
N GLN A 138 18.86 8.75 -31.61
CA GLN A 138 18.95 8.43 -30.18
C GLN A 138 17.94 9.21 -29.34
N GLN A 139 17.78 10.52 -29.60
CA GLN A 139 16.79 11.34 -28.89
C GLN A 139 15.36 10.89 -29.19
N ALA A 140 15.10 10.52 -30.45
CA ALA A 140 13.80 9.97 -30.84
C ALA A 140 13.49 8.63 -30.16
N LYS A 141 14.49 7.74 -30.00
CA LYS A 141 14.34 6.47 -29.27
C LYS A 141 14.08 6.71 -27.78
N ALA A 142 14.79 7.65 -27.16
CA ALA A 142 14.58 8.02 -25.76
C ALA A 142 13.16 8.58 -25.55
N LEU A 143 12.72 9.46 -26.45
CA LEU A 143 11.37 10.02 -26.43
C LEU A 143 10.29 8.94 -26.57
N ALA A 144 10.42 8.04 -27.55
CA ALA A 144 9.49 6.92 -27.74
C ALA A 144 9.44 5.98 -26.53
N ALA A 145 10.60 5.69 -25.93
CA ALA A 145 10.67 4.89 -24.71
C ALA A 145 9.97 5.58 -23.52
N ALA A 146 10.09 6.90 -23.39
CA ALA A 146 9.41 7.65 -22.34
C ALA A 146 7.87 7.63 -22.49
N PHE A 147 7.35 7.80 -23.71
CA PHE A 147 5.91 7.63 -23.97
C PHE A 147 5.42 6.23 -23.59
N SER A 148 6.16 5.19 -23.99
CA SER A 148 5.83 3.80 -23.70
C SER A 148 5.86 3.50 -22.20
N SER A 149 6.88 4.03 -21.49
CA SER A 149 7.02 3.87 -20.03
C SER A 149 5.87 4.54 -19.28
N LEU A 150 5.55 5.81 -19.59
CA LEU A 150 4.45 6.51 -18.93
C LEU A 150 3.09 5.82 -19.16
N ALA A 151 2.88 5.32 -20.38
CA ALA A 151 1.67 4.58 -20.70
C ALA A 151 1.61 3.24 -19.92
N ASP A 152 2.73 2.49 -19.84
CA ASP A 152 2.79 1.26 -19.04
C ASP A 152 2.56 1.54 -17.56
N ASP A 153 3.19 2.57 -17.00
CA ASP A 153 3.02 2.96 -15.59
C ASP A 153 1.55 3.25 -15.25
N LEU A 154 0.82 3.94 -16.14
CA LEU A 154 -0.62 4.17 -16.00
C LEU A 154 -1.42 2.85 -16.05
N VAL A 155 -1.08 1.93 -16.95
CA VAL A 155 -1.73 0.60 -17.03
C VAL A 155 -1.42 -0.26 -15.81
N GLN A 156 -0.17 -0.27 -15.33
CA GLN A 156 0.23 -0.96 -14.11
C GLN A 156 -0.52 -0.40 -12.90
N HIS A 157 -0.66 0.93 -12.81
CA HIS A 157 -1.45 1.57 -11.76
C HIS A 157 -2.93 1.14 -11.85
N ARG A 158 -3.51 1.10 -13.05
CA ARG A 158 -4.87 0.59 -13.30
C ARG A 158 -5.05 -0.86 -12.80
N GLN A 159 -4.06 -1.72 -12.99
CA GLN A 159 -4.08 -3.10 -12.48
C GLN A 159 -3.90 -3.16 -10.95
N ALA A 160 -3.05 -2.31 -10.38
CA ALA A 160 -2.89 -2.21 -8.93
C ALA A 160 -4.20 -1.83 -8.23
N LEU A 161 -5.01 -0.93 -8.83
CA LEU A 161 -6.34 -0.59 -8.33
C LEU A 161 -7.29 -1.79 -8.36
N LEU A 162 -7.21 -2.66 -9.38
CA LEU A 162 -8.02 -3.90 -9.43
C LEU A 162 -7.72 -4.82 -8.24
N VAL A 163 -6.45 -4.93 -7.85
CA VAL A 163 -6.02 -5.71 -6.67
C VAL A 163 -6.57 -5.12 -5.36
N LYS A 164 -6.87 -3.81 -5.31
CA LYS A 164 -7.50 -3.14 -4.16
C LYS A 164 -9.04 -3.29 -4.12
N ILE A 165 -9.69 -3.45 -5.27
CA ILE A 165 -11.16 -3.60 -5.36
C ILE A 165 -11.62 -4.90 -4.67
N SER A 166 -10.94 -6.02 -4.92
CA SER A 166 -11.35 -7.34 -4.40
C SER A 166 -11.39 -7.42 -2.86
N PRO A 167 -10.34 -6.99 -2.12
CA PRO A 167 -10.40 -6.90 -0.66
C PRO A 167 -11.46 -5.93 -0.15
N THR A 168 -11.74 -4.84 -0.88
CA THR A 168 -12.76 -3.86 -0.51
C THR A 168 -14.15 -4.47 -0.57
N ILE A 169 -14.48 -5.18 -1.66
CA ILE A 169 -15.74 -5.93 -1.81
C ILE A 169 -15.87 -7.00 -0.73
N THR A 170 -14.78 -7.72 -0.43
CA THR A 170 -14.76 -8.74 0.62
C THR A 170 -15.09 -8.15 2.00
N LYS A 171 -14.52 -6.98 2.32
CA LYS A 171 -14.84 -6.25 3.56
C LYS A 171 -16.29 -5.79 3.59
N ILE A 172 -16.83 -5.28 2.48
CA ILE A 172 -18.24 -4.89 2.36
C ILE A 172 -19.14 -6.09 2.70
N ASN A 173 -18.92 -7.23 2.05
CA ASN A 173 -19.73 -8.44 2.25
C ASN A 173 -19.63 -8.97 3.69
N ALA A 174 -18.45 -8.91 4.30
CA ALA A 174 -18.28 -9.30 5.70
C ALA A 174 -19.04 -8.37 6.67
N ILE A 175 -19.06 -7.06 6.38
CA ILE A 175 -19.79 -6.08 7.19
C ILE A 175 -21.31 -6.23 7.01
N THR A 176 -21.81 -6.38 5.78
CA THR A 176 -23.25 -6.58 5.53
C THR A 176 -23.77 -7.85 6.20
N ALA A 177 -23.00 -8.95 6.16
CA ALA A 177 -23.30 -10.17 6.90
C ALA A 177 -23.33 -9.95 8.42
N SER A 178 -22.36 -9.21 8.97
CA SER A 178 -22.32 -8.88 10.40
C SER A 178 -23.52 -8.03 10.83
N ILE A 179 -23.97 -7.09 10.00
CA ILE A 179 -25.16 -6.26 10.27
C ILE A 179 -26.43 -7.15 10.28
N ALA A 180 -26.56 -8.08 9.34
CA ALA A 180 -27.68 -9.01 9.29
C ALA A 180 -27.72 -9.92 10.54
N GLU A 181 -26.56 -10.38 11.04
CA GLU A 181 -26.47 -11.14 12.29
C GLU A 181 -26.85 -10.28 13.51
N LEU A 182 -26.34 -9.04 13.60
CA LEU A 182 -26.71 -8.11 14.67
C LEU A 182 -28.21 -7.79 14.67
N ASN A 183 -28.83 -7.64 13.49
CA ASN A 183 -30.27 -7.49 13.37
C ASN A 183 -31.03 -8.67 13.99
N GLN A 184 -30.61 -9.91 13.73
CA GLN A 184 -31.24 -11.10 14.34
C GLN A 184 -31.10 -11.10 15.87
N GLN A 185 -29.92 -10.73 16.39
CA GLN A 185 -29.68 -10.68 17.84
C GLN A 185 -30.52 -9.58 18.51
N ILE A 186 -30.62 -8.40 17.90
CA ILE A 186 -31.44 -7.28 18.39
C ILE A 186 -32.91 -7.70 18.47
N VAL A 187 -33.47 -8.24 17.38
CA VAL A 187 -34.86 -8.69 17.35
C VAL A 187 -35.11 -9.78 18.40
N SER A 188 -34.16 -10.71 18.58
CA SER A 188 -34.27 -11.77 19.59
C SER A 188 -34.31 -11.23 21.03
N VAL A 189 -33.53 -10.19 21.34
CA VAL A 189 -33.51 -9.57 22.66
C VAL A 189 -34.77 -8.72 22.87
N GLU A 190 -35.18 -7.95 21.87
CA GLU A 190 -36.33 -7.03 21.97
C GLU A 190 -37.69 -7.74 21.99
N THR A 191 -37.77 -8.96 21.45
CA THR A 191 -38.95 -9.83 21.60
C THR A 191 -39.24 -10.16 23.08
N SER A 192 -38.22 -10.13 23.95
CA SER A 192 -38.39 -10.31 25.40
C SER A 192 -38.84 -9.05 26.15
N GLY A 193 -39.04 -7.93 25.42
CA GLY A 193 -39.42 -6.63 25.98
C GLY A 193 -38.25 -5.84 26.58
N GLN A 194 -37.00 -6.26 26.34
CA GLN A 194 -35.79 -5.59 26.82
C GLN A 194 -35.06 -4.88 25.66
N PRO A 195 -34.61 -3.63 25.81
CA PRO A 195 -33.89 -2.90 24.75
C PRO A 195 -32.48 -3.47 24.52
N ALA A 196 -32.07 -3.61 23.27
CA ALA A 196 -30.78 -4.19 22.89
C ALA A 196 -29.69 -3.11 22.64
N ASN A 197 -29.50 -2.19 23.58
CA ASN A 197 -28.69 -0.97 23.37
C ASN A 197 -27.27 -1.24 22.85
N ASP A 198 -26.51 -2.11 23.52
CA ASP A 198 -25.10 -2.36 23.15
C ASP A 198 -24.97 -3.02 21.76
N LEU A 199 -25.92 -3.90 21.39
CA LEU A 199 -25.96 -4.52 20.06
C LEU A 199 -26.30 -3.48 18.99
N ARG A 200 -27.18 -2.53 19.29
CA ARG A 200 -27.53 -1.43 18.38
C ARG A 200 -26.35 -0.47 18.19
N ASP A 201 -25.52 -0.26 19.21
CA ASP A 201 -24.31 0.56 19.11
C ASP A 201 -23.23 -0.16 18.28
N GLN A 202 -23.04 -1.47 18.49
CA GLN A 202 -22.17 -2.28 17.62
C GLN A 202 -22.64 -2.24 16.16
N ARG A 203 -23.96 -2.32 15.92
CA ARG A 203 -24.54 -2.19 14.58
C ARG A 203 -24.26 -0.82 13.97
N GLN A 204 -24.35 0.26 14.74
CA GLN A 204 -24.04 1.60 14.26
C GLN A 204 -22.56 1.75 13.87
N VAL A 205 -21.63 1.16 14.64
CA VAL A 205 -20.21 1.10 14.25
C VAL A 205 -20.03 0.35 12.94
N LYS A 206 -20.75 -0.76 12.72
CA LYS A 206 -20.71 -1.48 11.44
C LYS A 206 -21.29 -0.66 10.28
N LEU A 207 -22.35 0.10 10.50
CA LEU A 207 -22.90 1.02 9.50
C LEU A 207 -21.90 2.12 9.12
N ASN A 208 -21.24 2.73 10.09
CA ASN A 208 -20.22 3.74 9.83
C ASN A 208 -19.01 3.17 9.06
N ASN A 209 -18.54 1.98 9.46
CA ASN A 209 -17.49 1.27 8.73
C ASN A 209 -17.93 0.90 7.31
N LEU A 210 -19.17 0.48 7.10
CA LEU A 210 -19.70 0.22 5.76
C LEU A 210 -19.73 1.50 4.91
N ALA A 211 -20.19 2.61 5.50
CA ALA A 211 -20.24 3.92 4.86
C ALA A 211 -18.85 4.41 4.42
N SER A 212 -17.78 4.04 5.12
CA SER A 212 -16.41 4.33 4.67
C SER A 212 -16.02 3.63 3.37
N LEU A 213 -16.63 2.47 3.08
CA LEU A 213 -16.30 1.63 1.91
C LEU A 213 -17.23 1.90 0.73
N VAL A 214 -18.51 2.13 0.98
CA VAL A 214 -19.56 2.39 -0.03
C VAL A 214 -20.66 3.25 0.57
N GLY A 215 -21.23 4.17 -0.21
CA GLY A 215 -22.38 4.95 0.24
C GLY A 215 -23.61 4.08 0.45
N ILE A 216 -24.29 4.37 1.56
CA ILE A 216 -25.45 3.60 2.01
C ILE A 216 -26.55 4.54 2.51
N ASN A 217 -27.77 4.09 2.32
CA ASN A 217 -28.96 4.60 3.01
C ASN A 217 -29.58 3.45 3.82
N TYR A 218 -30.19 3.78 4.95
CA TYR A 218 -30.80 2.76 5.79
C TYR A 218 -31.99 3.31 6.58
N PHE A 219 -32.90 2.41 6.98
CA PHE A 219 -34.03 2.74 7.84
C PHE A 219 -34.36 1.57 8.78
N GLU A 220 -34.92 1.89 9.93
CA GLU A 220 -35.30 0.91 10.95
C GLU A 220 -36.77 0.53 10.82
N LEU A 221 -37.08 -0.75 11.06
CA LEU A 221 -38.43 -1.31 11.10
C LEU A 221 -38.98 -1.34 12.53
N ASP A 222 -40.30 -1.54 12.68
CA ASP A 222 -40.97 -1.59 13.99
C ASP A 222 -40.46 -2.73 14.90
N ASP A 223 -39.82 -3.76 14.34
CA ASP A 223 -39.22 -4.87 15.07
C ASP A 223 -37.78 -4.62 15.54
N GLY A 224 -37.23 -3.44 15.26
CA GLY A 224 -35.87 -3.03 15.62
C GLY A 224 -34.79 -3.40 14.61
N SER A 225 -35.11 -4.16 13.56
CA SER A 225 -34.17 -4.50 12.49
C SER A 225 -33.98 -3.34 11.49
N ILE A 226 -32.78 -3.22 10.91
CA ILE A 226 -32.47 -2.19 9.91
C ILE A 226 -32.35 -2.80 8.51
N ASN A 227 -32.95 -2.13 7.53
CA ASN A 227 -32.69 -2.36 6.12
C ASN A 227 -31.63 -1.38 5.60
N VAL A 228 -30.62 -1.91 4.90
CA VAL A 228 -29.52 -1.14 4.32
C VAL A 228 -29.58 -1.28 2.80
N MET A 229 -29.44 -0.17 2.10
CA MET A 229 -29.57 -0.05 0.65
C MET A 229 -28.45 0.84 0.11
N LEU A 230 -28.11 0.65 -1.16
CA LEU A 230 -27.37 1.61 -1.97
C LEU A 230 -28.27 2.82 -2.30
N ASP A 231 -27.68 3.88 -2.85
CA ASP A 231 -28.38 5.14 -3.16
C ASP A 231 -29.50 4.98 -4.22
N ASP A 232 -29.35 4.02 -5.13
CA ASP A 232 -30.35 3.66 -6.15
C ASP A 232 -31.55 2.86 -5.60
N GLY A 233 -31.46 2.43 -4.34
CA GLY A 233 -32.44 1.58 -3.66
C GLY A 233 -32.16 0.08 -3.74
N THR A 234 -31.03 -0.36 -4.30
CA THR A 234 -30.62 -1.76 -4.26
C THR A 234 -30.33 -2.19 -2.83
N THR A 235 -30.93 -3.30 -2.40
CA THR A 235 -30.82 -3.79 -1.03
C THR A 235 -29.49 -4.49 -0.79
N LEU A 236 -28.80 -4.13 0.30
CA LEU A 236 -27.60 -4.80 0.81
C LEU A 236 -27.89 -5.66 2.04
N VAL A 237 -28.79 -5.20 2.91
CA VAL A 237 -29.26 -5.93 4.09
C VAL A 237 -30.77 -5.75 4.21
N GLN A 238 -31.48 -6.85 4.41
CA GLN A 238 -32.91 -6.83 4.71
C GLN A 238 -33.16 -7.70 5.93
N SER A 239 -33.46 -7.05 7.07
CA SER A 239 -33.63 -7.73 8.35
C SER A 239 -32.49 -8.73 8.62
N ALA A 240 -32.76 -10.03 8.53
CA ALA A 240 -31.84 -11.14 8.79
C ALA A 240 -30.99 -11.59 7.57
N ALA A 241 -31.22 -11.05 6.38
CA ALA A 241 -30.55 -11.45 5.14
C ALA A 241 -29.54 -10.40 4.66
N ALA A 242 -28.43 -10.87 4.08
CA ALA A 242 -27.40 -10.03 3.47
C ALA A 242 -27.22 -10.39 1.98
N TRP A 243 -26.93 -9.37 1.18
CA TRP A 243 -26.62 -9.47 -0.24
C TRP A 243 -25.11 -9.35 -0.40
N ASN A 244 -24.57 -10.05 -1.41
CA ASN A 244 -23.15 -10.03 -1.70
C ASN A 244 -22.89 -9.20 -2.95
N LEU A 245 -21.87 -8.36 -2.87
CA LEU A 245 -21.25 -7.74 -4.04
C LEU A 245 -20.20 -8.68 -4.64
N SER A 246 -20.12 -8.70 -5.95
CA SER A 246 -19.07 -9.32 -6.74
C SER A 246 -18.64 -8.37 -7.85
N TYR A 247 -17.51 -8.66 -8.50
CA TYR A 247 -17.09 -7.92 -9.67
C TYR A 247 -16.75 -8.88 -10.81
N GLU A 248 -16.93 -8.40 -12.04
CA GLU A 248 -16.45 -9.03 -13.25
C GLU A 248 -15.78 -8.01 -14.16
N LEU A 249 -14.93 -8.47 -15.07
CA LEU A 249 -14.35 -7.64 -16.11
C LEU A 249 -15.17 -7.81 -17.38
N SER A 250 -15.79 -6.72 -17.86
CA SER A 250 -16.53 -6.68 -19.12
C SER A 250 -15.92 -5.58 -19.99
N GLY A 251 -15.35 -5.93 -21.14
CA GLY A 251 -14.69 -4.95 -22.01
C GLY A 251 -13.45 -4.27 -21.41
N GLY A 252 -12.91 -4.76 -20.28
CA GLY A 252 -11.78 -4.15 -19.55
C GLY A 252 -12.21 -3.30 -18.35
N GLU A 253 -13.46 -2.88 -18.30
CA GLU A 253 -14.08 -2.16 -17.19
C GLU A 253 -14.51 -3.12 -16.08
N VAL A 254 -14.52 -2.65 -14.83
CA VAL A 254 -15.07 -3.42 -13.72
C VAL A 254 -16.58 -3.18 -13.64
N VAL A 255 -17.32 -4.27 -13.75
CA VAL A 255 -18.76 -4.30 -13.51
C VAL A 255 -19.01 -4.87 -12.11
N ILE A 256 -19.65 -4.09 -11.25
CA ILE A 256 -20.04 -4.49 -9.90
C ILE A 256 -21.45 -5.07 -9.94
N LYS A 257 -21.59 -6.29 -9.43
CA LYS A 257 -22.87 -6.98 -9.34
C LYS A 257 -23.29 -7.17 -7.90
N CYS A 258 -24.57 -6.95 -7.63
CA CYS A 258 -25.19 -7.26 -6.35
C CYS A 258 -26.08 -8.50 -6.49
N GLN A 259 -25.85 -9.51 -5.65
CA GLN A 259 -26.59 -10.76 -5.63
C GLN A 259 -27.29 -10.98 -4.29
N GLY A 260 -28.60 -11.20 -4.35
CA GLY A 260 -29.40 -11.54 -3.18
C GLY A 260 -29.55 -13.04 -2.90
N PRO A 261 -30.21 -13.43 -1.79
CA PRO A 261 -30.45 -14.82 -1.43
C PRO A 261 -31.24 -15.65 -2.46
N GLY A 262 -31.94 -14.99 -3.39
CA GLY A 262 -32.65 -15.61 -4.52
C GLY A 262 -31.80 -15.85 -5.78
N GLY A 263 -30.52 -15.45 -5.77
CA GLY A 263 -29.56 -15.69 -6.86
C GLY A 263 -29.65 -14.72 -8.05
N VAL A 264 -30.60 -13.79 -8.07
CA VAL A 264 -30.71 -12.76 -9.11
C VAL A 264 -29.59 -11.74 -8.92
N GLU A 265 -28.81 -11.52 -9.99
CA GLU A 265 -27.77 -10.50 -10.07
C GLU A 265 -28.33 -9.23 -10.68
N LYS A 266 -27.97 -8.08 -10.09
CA LYS A 266 -28.19 -6.75 -10.66
C LYS A 266 -26.85 -6.05 -10.79
N ASP A 267 -26.59 -5.46 -11.97
CA ASP A 267 -25.47 -4.53 -12.15
C ASP A 267 -25.75 -3.23 -11.39
N VAL A 268 -24.82 -2.82 -10.54
CA VAL A 268 -24.91 -1.63 -9.69
C VAL A 268 -23.73 -0.68 -9.92
N THR A 269 -22.95 -0.86 -10.98
CA THR A 269 -21.70 -0.12 -11.21
C THR A 269 -21.91 1.40 -11.19
N ASP A 270 -22.89 1.88 -11.97
CA ASP A 270 -23.24 3.30 -12.06
C ASP A 270 -24.08 3.80 -10.86
N ASP A 271 -24.59 2.87 -10.05
CA ASP A 271 -25.46 3.13 -8.91
C ASP A 271 -24.64 3.36 -7.61
N LEU A 272 -23.31 3.18 -7.65
CA LEU A 272 -22.43 3.39 -6.51
C LEU A 272 -22.19 4.88 -6.24
N SER A 273 -22.37 5.27 -4.99
CA SER A 273 -22.17 6.63 -4.48
C SER A 273 -21.16 6.64 -3.35
N GLY A 274 -20.17 7.52 -3.36
CA GLY A 274 -19.21 7.66 -2.27
C GLY A 274 -18.45 6.38 -1.86
N GLY A 275 -17.66 6.50 -0.80
CA GLY A 275 -16.84 5.43 -0.25
C GLY A 275 -15.59 5.10 -1.09
N GLN A 276 -14.74 4.25 -0.53
CA GLN A 276 -13.50 3.80 -1.17
C GLN A 276 -13.75 3.04 -2.48
N LEU A 277 -14.81 2.23 -2.57
CA LEU A 277 -15.08 1.42 -3.76
C LEU A 277 -15.36 2.28 -5.00
N ARG A 278 -16.22 3.30 -4.87
CA ARG A 278 -16.52 4.22 -5.98
C ARG A 278 -15.28 4.99 -6.42
N ALA A 279 -14.45 5.45 -5.48
CA ALA A 279 -13.21 6.15 -5.78
C ALA A 279 -12.25 5.29 -6.61
N LEU A 280 -12.06 4.03 -6.22
CA LEU A 280 -11.19 3.09 -6.93
C LEU A 280 -11.68 2.88 -8.37
N LEU A 281 -12.99 2.71 -8.58
CA LEU A 281 -13.57 2.56 -9.91
C LEU A 281 -13.43 3.83 -10.75
N TYR A 282 -13.74 4.98 -10.17
CA TYR A 282 -13.62 6.28 -10.85
C TYR A 282 -12.20 6.58 -11.31
N VAL A 283 -11.19 6.35 -10.47
CA VAL A 283 -9.80 6.56 -10.89
C VAL A 283 -9.40 5.53 -11.95
N ARG A 284 -9.77 4.27 -11.79
CA ARG A 284 -9.37 3.15 -12.65
C ARG A 284 -9.99 3.20 -14.05
N ASP A 285 -11.30 3.47 -14.12
CA ASP A 285 -12.11 3.25 -15.32
C ASP A 285 -12.55 4.57 -15.98
N ASP A 286 -12.36 5.72 -15.34
CA ASP A 286 -12.67 7.04 -15.92
C ASP A 286 -11.42 7.94 -16.02
N ARG A 287 -10.68 8.15 -14.93
CA ARG A 287 -9.52 9.08 -14.95
C ARG A 287 -8.29 8.52 -15.68
N ILE A 288 -7.83 7.31 -15.36
CA ILE A 288 -6.65 6.71 -16.01
C ILE A 288 -6.86 6.57 -17.53
N PRO A 289 -8.00 6.07 -18.04
CA PRO A 289 -8.27 6.04 -19.47
C PRO A 289 -8.20 7.42 -20.11
N ALA A 290 -8.79 8.45 -19.50
CA ALA A 290 -8.71 9.82 -20.02
C ALA A 290 -7.26 10.35 -20.09
N TYR A 291 -6.40 10.00 -19.13
CA TYR A 291 -4.98 10.37 -19.18
C TYR A 291 -4.21 9.59 -20.25
N LEU A 292 -4.50 8.30 -20.40
CA LEU A 292 -3.94 7.48 -21.48
C LEU A 292 -4.36 8.02 -22.86
N ASP A 293 -5.64 8.37 -23.03
CA ASP A 293 -6.17 8.94 -24.28
C ASP A 293 -5.45 10.24 -24.62
N SER A 294 -5.26 11.13 -23.63
CA SER A 294 -4.52 12.39 -23.83
C SER A 294 -3.05 12.15 -24.22
N LEU A 295 -2.39 11.15 -23.61
CA LEU A 295 -1.01 10.77 -23.93
C LEU A 295 -0.91 10.13 -25.33
N ASN A 296 -1.88 9.29 -25.70
CA ASN A 296 -1.98 8.68 -27.01
C ASN A 296 -2.25 9.71 -28.11
N GLU A 297 -3.12 10.69 -27.86
CA GLU A 297 -3.40 11.79 -28.79
C GLU A 297 -2.13 12.64 -29.02
N LEU A 298 -1.40 12.97 -27.95
CA LEU A 298 -0.11 13.65 -28.07
C LEU A 298 0.91 12.85 -28.91
N ALA A 299 1.03 11.55 -28.65
CA ALA A 299 1.92 10.68 -29.41
C ALA A 299 1.49 10.55 -30.88
N GLN A 300 0.18 10.43 -31.13
CA GLN A 300 -0.40 10.34 -32.46
C GLN A 300 -0.09 11.58 -33.29
N GLU A 301 -0.35 12.78 -32.75
CA GLU A 301 -0.10 14.04 -33.44
C GLU A 301 1.39 14.26 -33.68
N LEU A 302 2.25 13.90 -32.72
CA LEU A 302 3.70 13.98 -32.91
C LEU A 302 4.20 13.06 -34.04
N ILE A 303 3.75 11.80 -34.05
CA ILE A 303 4.08 10.84 -35.11
C ILE A 303 3.55 11.36 -36.45
N GLY A 304 2.30 11.82 -36.48
CA GLY A 304 1.63 12.33 -37.67
C GLY A 304 2.38 13.50 -38.28
N GLU A 305 2.59 14.58 -37.54
CA GLU A 305 3.21 15.80 -38.08
C GLU A 305 4.68 15.60 -38.49
N VAL A 306 5.46 14.86 -37.69
CA VAL A 306 6.84 14.54 -38.05
C VAL A 306 6.87 13.66 -39.30
N ASN A 307 6.00 12.65 -39.42
CA ASN A 307 5.98 11.79 -40.60
C ASN A 307 5.42 12.49 -41.84
N ARG A 308 4.43 13.37 -41.68
CA ARG A 308 3.90 14.21 -42.75
C ARG A 308 5.02 15.05 -43.34
N GLN A 309 5.84 15.68 -42.51
CA GLN A 309 6.96 16.49 -42.97
C GLN A 309 8.14 15.65 -43.47
N HIS A 310 8.47 14.55 -42.82
CA HIS A 310 9.61 13.69 -43.19
C HIS A 310 9.36 12.94 -44.52
N SER A 311 8.14 12.45 -44.75
CA SER A 311 7.81 11.63 -45.94
C SER A 311 7.91 12.36 -47.27
N GLN A 312 7.85 13.68 -47.26
CA GLN A 312 8.06 14.53 -48.44
C GLN A 312 9.50 15.05 -48.61
N GLY A 313 10.41 14.68 -47.71
CA GLY A 313 11.82 15.03 -47.81
C GLY A 313 12.69 13.90 -48.40
N VAL A 314 13.98 14.19 -48.54
CA VAL A 314 14.99 13.26 -49.04
C VAL A 314 16.22 13.25 -48.12
N GLY A 315 16.73 12.05 -47.83
CA GLY A 315 17.95 11.84 -47.04
C GLY A 315 19.19 11.75 -47.92
N LEU A 316 20.37 11.54 -47.32
CA LEU A 316 21.63 11.36 -48.07
C LEU A 316 21.56 10.15 -49.00
N SER A 317 20.80 9.13 -48.60
CA SER A 317 20.59 7.90 -49.34
C SER A 317 19.17 7.82 -49.91
N LEU A 318 19.07 7.27 -51.12
CA LEU A 318 17.81 6.94 -51.79
C LEU A 318 17.52 5.43 -51.67
N TYR A 319 16.27 5.04 -51.86
CA TYR A 319 15.81 3.67 -51.69
C TYR A 319 16.05 2.82 -52.94
N SER A 320 16.87 1.78 -52.84
CA SER A 320 16.90 0.69 -53.83
C SER A 320 15.70 -0.26 -53.64
N GLN A 321 15.25 -0.40 -52.39
CA GLN A 321 14.03 -1.09 -51.99
C GLN A 321 13.44 -0.36 -50.78
N VAL A 322 12.11 -0.22 -50.76
CA VAL A 322 11.39 0.31 -49.60
C VAL A 322 10.01 -0.33 -49.50
N THR A 323 9.61 -0.70 -48.30
CA THR A 323 8.27 -1.22 -47.99
C THR A 323 7.66 -0.32 -46.94
N GLY A 324 6.40 0.07 -47.15
CA GLY A 324 5.66 0.88 -46.19
C GLY A 324 5.50 0.16 -44.85
N THR A 325 5.47 0.91 -43.74
CA THR A 325 5.33 0.33 -42.41
C THR A 325 3.92 -0.22 -42.15
N TYR A 326 2.87 0.42 -42.71
CA TYR A 326 1.48 0.11 -42.37
C TYR A 326 0.81 -0.83 -43.38
N ALA A 327 0.21 -1.90 -42.87
CA ALA A 327 -0.58 -2.83 -43.66
C ALA A 327 -2.05 -2.39 -43.73
N VAL A 328 -2.69 -2.60 -44.88
CA VAL A 328 -4.15 -2.47 -45.01
C VAL A 328 -4.85 -3.78 -44.65
N ASP A 329 -6.11 -3.70 -44.20
CA ASP A 329 -6.93 -4.89 -43.98
C ASP A 329 -7.21 -5.67 -45.28
N ASP A 330 -7.51 -4.92 -46.34
CA ASP A 330 -7.77 -5.43 -47.69
C ASP A 330 -7.24 -4.46 -48.74
N GLY A 331 -6.39 -4.96 -49.64
CA GLY A 331 -5.79 -4.18 -50.73
C GLY A 331 -6.77 -3.67 -51.78
N ALA A 332 -8.01 -4.16 -51.77
CA ALA A 332 -9.11 -3.67 -52.62
C ALA A 332 -10.00 -2.63 -51.92
N SER A 333 -9.81 -2.37 -50.63
CA SER A 333 -10.53 -1.32 -49.91
C SER A 333 -9.91 0.06 -50.19
N ALA A 334 -10.73 1.12 -50.12
CA ALA A 334 -10.25 2.49 -50.27
C ALA A 334 -9.23 2.80 -49.17
N LEU A 335 -8.12 3.45 -49.52
CA LEU A 335 -7.05 3.78 -48.58
C LEU A 335 -7.54 4.74 -47.48
N LYS A 336 -8.35 5.74 -47.85
CA LYS A 336 -8.86 6.76 -46.92
C LYS A 336 -9.75 6.18 -45.82
N ASP A 337 -10.55 5.17 -46.16
CA ASP A 337 -11.53 4.56 -45.26
C ASP A 337 -10.99 3.26 -44.61
N ASN A 338 -9.69 3.01 -44.72
CA ASN A 338 -9.09 1.77 -44.22
C ASN A 338 -8.80 1.86 -42.71
N ALA A 339 -9.56 1.12 -41.90
CA ALA A 339 -9.43 1.15 -40.45
C ALA A 339 -8.08 0.67 -39.92
N ALA A 340 -7.32 -0.13 -40.69
CA ALA A 340 -5.99 -0.57 -40.30
C ALA A 340 -4.87 0.46 -40.51
N LEU A 341 -5.12 1.52 -41.28
CA LEU A 341 -4.15 2.60 -41.49
C LEU A 341 -4.28 3.64 -40.38
N PRO A 342 -3.25 3.86 -39.55
CA PRO A 342 -3.33 4.78 -38.41
C PRO A 342 -3.64 6.25 -38.79
N PHE A 343 -3.33 6.62 -40.03
CA PHE A 343 -3.55 7.97 -40.58
C PHE A 343 -4.31 7.94 -41.91
N GLY A 344 -5.10 6.89 -42.17
CA GLY A 344 -5.84 6.75 -43.43
C GLY A 344 -6.84 7.87 -43.64
N ASP A 345 -7.51 8.31 -42.58
CA ASP A 345 -8.48 9.41 -42.58
C ASP A 345 -7.87 10.76 -42.99
N GLN A 346 -6.56 10.95 -42.75
CA GLN A 346 -5.79 12.14 -43.15
C GLN A 346 -5.39 12.17 -44.63
N ILE A 347 -5.67 11.12 -45.40
CA ILE A 347 -5.43 11.11 -46.85
C ILE A 347 -6.34 12.12 -47.55
N THR A 348 -5.75 12.99 -48.36
CA THR A 348 -6.49 13.98 -49.17
C THR A 348 -6.62 13.49 -50.62
N GLU A 349 -7.83 13.08 -50.99
CA GLU A 349 -8.13 12.67 -52.38
C GLU A 349 -8.16 13.89 -53.32
N GLY A 350 -7.71 13.70 -54.55
CA GLY A 350 -7.53 14.74 -55.57
C GLY A 350 -6.14 15.38 -55.57
N GLU A 351 -5.37 15.19 -54.50
CA GLU A 351 -4.00 15.68 -54.36
C GLU A 351 -2.97 14.67 -54.89
N THR A 352 -1.71 15.08 -54.90
CA THR A 352 -0.62 14.33 -55.53
C THR A 352 0.59 14.14 -54.62
N PHE A 353 1.43 13.15 -54.96
CA PHE A 353 2.80 13.06 -54.50
C PHE A 353 3.75 12.73 -55.66
N ASN A 354 5.04 13.00 -55.50
CA ASN A 354 6.05 12.72 -56.52
C ASN A 354 6.97 11.57 -56.11
N ILE A 355 7.36 10.76 -57.10
CA ILE A 355 8.46 9.79 -57.01
C ILE A 355 9.55 10.23 -57.96
N TYR A 356 10.77 10.36 -57.45
CA TYR A 356 11.97 10.69 -58.23
C TYR A 356 12.88 9.45 -58.32
N VAL A 357 13.51 9.24 -59.47
CA VAL A 357 14.40 8.11 -59.71
C VAL A 357 15.77 8.62 -60.15
N ASP A 358 16.79 8.10 -59.48
CA ASP A 358 18.22 8.34 -59.73
C ASP A 358 18.90 7.12 -60.35
N ASP A 359 19.97 7.29 -61.13
CA ASP A 359 20.78 6.22 -61.72
C ASP A 359 21.76 5.50 -60.77
N GLY A 360 21.81 5.93 -59.51
CA GLY A 360 22.71 5.45 -58.47
C GLY A 360 24.00 6.26 -58.38
N SER A 361 24.16 7.30 -59.20
CA SER A 361 25.29 8.24 -59.17
C SER A 361 24.94 9.62 -58.61
N GLY A 362 23.66 9.87 -58.28
CA GLY A 362 23.16 11.18 -57.84
C GLY A 362 22.56 12.01 -58.97
N THR A 363 22.33 11.42 -60.16
CA THR A 363 21.65 12.09 -61.28
C THR A 363 20.22 11.62 -61.42
N ASN A 364 19.26 12.54 -61.33
CA ASN A 364 17.85 12.25 -61.62
C ASN A 364 17.65 11.87 -63.10
N VAL A 365 17.01 10.73 -63.34
CA VAL A 365 16.74 10.17 -64.68
C VAL A 365 15.26 10.04 -65.00
N ALA A 366 14.40 10.06 -63.98
CA ALA A 366 12.94 10.06 -64.14
C ALA A 366 12.24 10.68 -62.92
N ALA A 367 11.02 11.14 -63.14
CA ALA A 367 10.10 11.58 -62.10
C ALA A 367 8.65 11.27 -62.51
N ALA A 368 7.81 10.91 -61.55
CA ALA A 368 6.38 10.68 -61.75
C ALA A 368 5.57 11.43 -60.69
N THR A 369 4.47 12.04 -61.11
CA THR A 369 3.47 12.64 -60.22
C THR A 369 2.27 11.71 -60.15
N ILE A 370 2.02 11.14 -58.98
CA ILE A 370 0.93 10.20 -58.74
C ILE A 370 -0.23 10.97 -58.12
N THR A 371 -1.43 10.84 -58.69
CA THR A 371 -2.65 11.47 -58.17
C THR A 371 -3.47 10.46 -57.37
N ILE A 372 -3.87 10.83 -56.15
CA ILE A 372 -4.73 10.01 -55.30
C ILE A 372 -6.19 10.26 -55.66
N THR A 373 -6.75 9.44 -56.55
CA THR A 373 -8.14 9.59 -56.99
C THR A 373 -9.13 9.18 -55.90
N ALA A 374 -10.37 9.68 -55.98
CA ALA A 374 -11.44 9.28 -55.07
C ALA A 374 -11.62 7.74 -55.05
N GLY A 375 -11.61 7.15 -53.85
CA GLY A 375 -11.71 5.71 -53.64
C GLY A 375 -10.46 4.92 -54.05
N MET A 376 -9.29 5.56 -54.18
CA MET A 376 -8.05 4.87 -54.54
C MET A 376 -7.74 3.75 -53.54
N THR A 377 -7.44 2.56 -54.06
CA THR A 377 -7.10 1.36 -53.29
C THR A 377 -5.60 1.11 -53.33
N LEU A 378 -5.07 0.28 -52.41
CA LEU A 378 -3.64 -0.09 -52.42
C LEU A 378 -3.24 -0.75 -53.76
N ASN A 379 -4.10 -1.63 -54.27
CA ASN A 379 -3.89 -2.26 -55.58
C ASN A 379 -3.91 -1.24 -56.73
N GLY A 380 -4.84 -0.27 -56.68
CA GLY A 380 -4.92 0.80 -57.66
C GLY A 380 -3.69 1.71 -57.64
N LEU A 381 -3.19 2.04 -56.45
CA LEU A 381 -1.97 2.84 -56.28
C LEU A 381 -0.74 2.10 -56.82
N ARG A 382 -0.59 0.80 -56.52
CA ARG A 382 0.45 -0.05 -57.10
C ARG A 382 0.42 0.01 -58.64
N ASP A 383 -0.76 -0.12 -59.23
CA ASP A 383 -0.92 -0.14 -60.69
C ASP A 383 -0.62 1.23 -61.31
N ALA A 384 -1.02 2.33 -60.64
CA ALA A 384 -0.68 3.69 -61.06
C ALA A 384 0.84 3.93 -61.07
N ILE A 385 1.55 3.50 -60.02
CA ILE A 385 3.01 3.64 -59.94
C ILE A 385 3.70 2.84 -61.05
N ASN A 386 3.28 1.58 -61.26
CA ASN A 386 3.84 0.72 -62.31
C ASN A 386 3.55 1.25 -63.73
N ALA A 387 2.45 1.98 -63.93
CA ALA A 387 2.14 2.59 -65.21
C ALA A 387 3.05 3.79 -65.53
N GLU A 388 3.41 4.59 -64.53
CA GLU A 388 4.24 5.79 -64.70
C GLU A 388 5.75 5.50 -64.74
N LEU A 389 6.23 4.49 -63.99
CA LEU A 389 7.68 4.18 -63.87
C LEU A 389 8.09 2.73 -64.26
N PRO A 390 7.57 2.13 -65.35
CA PRO A 390 7.74 0.70 -65.65
C PRO A 390 9.18 0.27 -65.96
N ALA A 391 10.05 1.21 -66.37
CA ALA A 391 11.45 0.92 -66.69
C ALA A 391 12.41 1.09 -65.51
N TYR A 392 11.95 1.72 -64.43
CA TYR A 392 12.80 2.22 -63.35
C TYR A 392 12.56 1.49 -62.03
N LEU A 393 11.30 1.17 -61.70
CA LEU A 393 10.96 0.45 -60.47
C LEU A 393 9.74 -0.45 -60.66
N THR A 394 9.56 -1.40 -59.75
CA THR A 394 8.38 -2.27 -59.65
C THR A 394 7.71 -2.03 -58.30
N ALA A 395 6.45 -1.62 -58.34
CA ALA A 395 5.56 -1.59 -57.19
C ALA A 395 4.85 -2.95 -57.05
N SER A 396 4.82 -3.47 -55.82
CA SER A 396 4.14 -4.71 -55.46
C SER A 396 3.44 -4.55 -54.11
N VAL A 397 2.52 -5.47 -53.80
CA VAL A 397 1.89 -5.54 -52.47
C VAL A 397 2.42 -6.77 -51.77
N VAL A 398 3.13 -6.58 -50.66
CA VAL A 398 3.74 -7.65 -49.86
C VAL A 398 3.18 -7.51 -48.45
N ASP A 399 2.57 -8.59 -47.93
CA ASP A 399 1.92 -8.59 -46.60
C ASP A 399 0.95 -7.42 -46.39
N ASN A 400 0.14 -7.13 -47.42
CA ASN A 400 -0.79 -5.99 -47.48
C ASN A 400 -0.12 -4.60 -47.33
N LYS A 401 1.17 -4.48 -47.61
CA LYS A 401 1.94 -3.22 -47.61
C LYS A 401 2.40 -2.88 -49.01
N LEU A 402 2.51 -1.59 -49.33
CA LEU A 402 3.11 -1.15 -50.59
C LEU A 402 4.63 -1.35 -50.52
N ALA A 403 5.20 -2.09 -51.47
CA ALA A 403 6.63 -2.32 -51.60
C ALA A 403 7.12 -1.85 -52.97
N LEU A 404 8.17 -1.03 -52.98
CA LEU A 404 8.82 -0.53 -54.19
C LEU A 404 10.22 -1.13 -54.29
N GLN A 405 10.54 -1.64 -55.48
CA GLN A 405 11.85 -2.18 -55.82
C GLN A 405 12.39 -1.47 -57.05
N ALA A 406 13.48 -0.72 -56.90
CA ALA A 406 14.16 -0.10 -58.03
C ALA A 406 14.88 -1.16 -58.87
N THR A 407 14.97 -0.93 -60.19
CA THR A 407 15.54 -1.87 -61.16
C THR A 407 17.04 -1.62 -61.34
N GLY A 408 17.87 -2.65 -61.23
CA GLY A 408 19.30 -2.52 -61.50
C GLY A 408 20.02 -1.60 -60.51
N SER A 409 20.69 -0.55 -61.01
CA SER A 409 21.38 0.45 -60.19
C SER A 409 20.51 1.65 -59.80
N TYR A 410 19.27 1.71 -60.27
CA TYR A 410 18.39 2.83 -59.95
C TYR A 410 18.07 2.88 -58.45
N GLN A 411 17.79 4.08 -57.96
CA GLN A 411 17.27 4.33 -56.61
C GLN A 411 16.09 5.30 -56.70
N CYS A 412 15.18 5.27 -55.73
CA CYS A 412 14.02 6.15 -55.70
C CYS A 412 13.94 6.97 -54.41
N GLY A 413 13.33 8.14 -54.53
CA GLY A 413 12.99 9.02 -53.43
C GLY A 413 11.62 9.64 -53.64
N PHE A 414 11.11 10.29 -52.61
CA PHE A 414 9.76 10.86 -52.59
C PHE A 414 9.81 12.37 -52.36
N GLY A 415 8.75 13.07 -52.71
CA GLY A 415 8.59 14.47 -52.37
C GLY A 415 7.27 15.06 -52.81
N ASN A 416 6.99 16.29 -52.39
CA ASN A 416 5.77 17.02 -52.73
C ASN A 416 4.48 16.23 -52.47
N ASP A 417 4.38 15.54 -51.32
CA ASP A 417 3.17 14.80 -50.94
C ASP A 417 2.15 15.74 -50.29
N ASN A 418 1.21 16.23 -51.10
CA ASN A 418 0.06 16.99 -50.61
C ASN A 418 -1.12 16.07 -50.21
N SER A 419 -1.01 14.78 -50.52
CA SER A 419 -2.07 13.80 -50.29
C SER A 419 -1.97 13.11 -48.93
N ASN A 420 -0.84 13.23 -48.24
CA ASN A 420 -0.47 12.51 -47.02
C ASN A 420 -0.45 10.97 -47.16
N VAL A 421 -0.51 10.45 -48.38
CA VAL A 421 -0.58 9.01 -48.64
C VAL A 421 0.71 8.29 -48.24
N LEU A 422 1.87 8.97 -48.32
CA LEU A 422 3.15 8.38 -47.95
C LEU A 422 3.22 8.15 -46.44
N MET A 423 2.82 9.16 -45.66
CA MET A 423 2.66 9.03 -44.21
C MET A 423 1.67 7.92 -43.85
N ALA A 424 0.48 7.91 -44.46
CA ALA A 424 -0.57 6.93 -44.16
C ALA A 424 -0.16 5.49 -44.49
N LEU A 425 0.73 5.27 -45.45
CA LEU A 425 1.29 3.95 -45.79
C LEU A 425 2.60 3.63 -45.05
N GLY A 426 3.16 4.59 -44.32
CA GLY A 426 4.45 4.43 -43.64
C GLY A 426 5.63 4.36 -44.62
N LEU A 427 5.54 5.06 -45.76
CA LEU A 427 6.63 5.19 -46.73
C LEU A 427 7.42 6.46 -46.45
N ASN A 428 8.75 6.34 -46.40
CA ASN A 428 9.66 7.44 -46.10
C ASN A 428 9.35 8.15 -44.76
N THR A 429 8.80 7.43 -43.78
CA THR A 429 8.44 7.98 -42.47
C THR A 429 9.59 7.86 -41.46
N PHE A 430 9.62 8.77 -40.48
CA PHE A 430 10.62 8.80 -39.42
C PHE A 430 10.21 7.90 -38.24
N PHE A 431 9.02 8.16 -37.70
CA PHE A 431 8.40 7.37 -36.65
C PHE A 431 7.55 6.24 -37.24
N THR A 432 7.31 5.24 -36.42
CA THR A 432 6.40 4.12 -36.69
C THR A 432 5.42 3.97 -35.54
N SER A 433 4.28 3.36 -35.83
CA SER A 433 3.34 2.79 -34.86
C SER A 433 2.94 1.38 -35.29
N THR A 434 2.12 0.70 -34.48
CA THR A 434 1.64 -0.64 -34.81
C THR A 434 0.51 -0.57 -35.84
N SER A 435 0.60 -1.37 -36.91
CA SER A 435 -0.50 -1.47 -37.90
C SER A 435 -1.77 -2.00 -37.25
N GLY A 436 -2.93 -1.39 -37.54
CA GLY A 436 -4.21 -1.76 -36.93
C GLY A 436 -4.40 -1.30 -35.48
N ASP A 437 -3.41 -0.64 -34.88
CA ASP A 437 -3.53 -0.01 -33.56
C ASP A 437 -3.71 1.51 -33.73
N THR A 438 -4.96 1.95 -33.66
CA THR A 438 -5.37 3.35 -33.85
C THR A 438 -5.59 4.06 -32.51
N GLN A 439 -5.30 3.42 -31.38
CA GLN A 439 -5.58 3.98 -30.06
C GLN A 439 -4.38 4.00 -29.14
N ASN A 440 -3.39 3.10 -29.27
CA ASN A 440 -2.27 2.99 -28.34
C ASN A 440 -0.95 3.54 -28.93
N PHE A 441 -0.99 4.77 -29.45
CA PHE A 441 0.18 5.41 -30.05
C PHE A 441 1.33 5.62 -29.06
N ALA A 442 1.05 5.91 -27.78
CA ALA A 442 2.10 6.07 -26.77
C ALA A 442 2.86 4.77 -26.51
N PHE A 443 2.19 3.62 -26.57
CA PHE A 443 2.82 2.30 -26.43
C PHE A 443 3.57 1.85 -27.67
N SER A 444 3.04 2.18 -28.85
CA SER A 444 3.51 1.66 -30.13
C SER A 444 4.49 2.57 -30.86
N MET A 445 4.70 3.79 -30.37
CA MET A 445 5.67 4.73 -30.94
C MET A 445 7.05 4.07 -31.04
N GLY A 446 7.61 4.07 -32.24
CA GLY A 446 8.93 3.54 -32.53
C GLY A 446 9.62 4.33 -33.64
N ILE A 447 10.86 3.96 -33.95
CA ILE A 447 11.62 4.53 -35.07
C ILE A 447 11.56 3.58 -36.25
N ASN A 448 11.45 4.12 -37.46
CA ASN A 448 11.50 3.32 -38.68
C ASN A 448 12.79 2.48 -38.75
N ASP A 449 12.66 1.17 -38.97
CA ASP A 449 13.78 0.24 -38.96
C ASP A 449 14.89 0.61 -39.97
N ILE A 450 14.52 1.18 -41.12
CA ILE A 450 15.49 1.62 -42.14
C ILE A 450 16.35 2.77 -41.58
N ILE A 451 15.72 3.74 -40.91
CA ILE A 451 16.40 4.89 -40.30
C ILE A 451 17.19 4.47 -39.05
N SER A 452 16.62 3.56 -38.25
CA SER A 452 17.27 3.00 -37.07
C SER A 452 18.54 2.22 -37.41
N ALA A 453 18.55 1.52 -38.56
CA ALA A 453 19.72 0.82 -39.08
C ALA A 453 20.71 1.76 -39.78
N ASP A 454 20.22 2.76 -40.52
CA ASP A 454 21.04 3.73 -41.23
C ASP A 454 20.42 5.14 -41.22
N ALA A 455 21.00 6.03 -40.42
CA ALA A 455 20.56 7.41 -40.27
C ALA A 455 20.77 8.28 -41.53
N SER A 456 21.44 7.75 -42.57
CA SER A 456 21.56 8.42 -43.87
C SER A 456 20.20 8.60 -44.58
N PHE A 457 19.19 7.79 -44.22
CA PHE A 457 17.82 7.91 -44.73
C PHE A 457 16.99 9.00 -44.05
N ILE A 458 17.50 9.68 -43.02
CA ILE A 458 16.78 10.83 -42.42
C ILE A 458 16.63 11.93 -43.46
N ALA A 459 15.39 12.33 -43.72
CA ALA A 459 15.00 13.25 -44.76
C ALA A 459 15.24 14.71 -44.37
N THR A 460 16.43 15.23 -44.64
CA THR A 460 16.84 16.60 -44.28
C THR A 460 16.64 17.63 -45.39
N GLY A 461 16.64 17.20 -46.65
CA GLY A 461 16.48 18.06 -47.82
C GLY A 461 15.18 17.80 -48.58
N GLN A 462 14.98 18.51 -49.68
CA GLN A 462 13.89 18.29 -50.63
C GLN A 462 14.44 18.18 -52.06
N PHE A 463 13.70 17.50 -52.93
CA PHE A 463 13.99 17.55 -54.36
C PHE A 463 13.68 18.93 -54.92
N ASP A 464 14.58 19.49 -55.73
CA ASP A 464 14.33 20.78 -56.37
C ASP A 464 13.28 20.67 -57.49
N ARG A 465 12.94 21.81 -58.14
CA ARG A 465 11.97 21.84 -59.25
C ARG A 465 12.37 21.02 -60.48
N GLN A 466 13.62 20.59 -60.56
CA GLN A 466 14.18 19.77 -61.64
C GLN A 466 14.35 18.31 -61.20
N GLY A 467 13.88 17.96 -59.99
CA GLY A 467 14.00 16.62 -59.41
C GLY A 467 15.41 16.26 -58.97
N GLN A 468 16.31 17.24 -58.82
CA GLN A 468 17.68 16.99 -58.37
C GLN A 468 17.76 16.91 -56.84
N HIS A 469 18.58 15.99 -56.35
CA HIS A 469 18.84 15.78 -54.93
C HIS A 469 20.12 16.51 -54.51
N ALA A 470 19.98 17.58 -53.74
CA ALA A 470 21.12 18.29 -53.16
C ALA A 470 21.43 17.74 -51.77
N VAL A 471 22.48 16.93 -51.66
CA VAL A 471 22.90 16.21 -50.44
C VAL A 471 23.14 17.14 -49.22
N GLY A 472 23.41 18.43 -49.45
CA GLY A 472 23.61 19.45 -48.41
C GLY A 472 22.39 20.34 -48.13
N ASP A 473 21.22 20.03 -48.69
CA ASP A 473 19.98 20.77 -48.40
C ASP A 473 19.46 20.44 -46.99
N ASN A 474 19.08 21.49 -46.26
CA ASN A 474 18.53 21.44 -44.91
C ASN A 474 17.09 21.97 -44.81
N SER A 475 16.45 22.27 -45.95
CA SER A 475 15.11 22.85 -45.98
C SER A 475 14.07 22.02 -45.21
N ASN A 476 14.12 20.69 -45.33
CA ASN A 476 13.20 19.80 -44.63
C ASN A 476 13.54 19.64 -43.15
N ALA A 477 14.84 19.63 -42.80
CA ALA A 477 15.29 19.59 -41.41
C ALA A 477 14.86 20.83 -40.63
N LEU A 478 14.95 22.03 -41.25
CA LEU A 478 14.43 23.27 -40.68
C LEU A 478 12.91 23.20 -40.50
N ALA A 479 12.17 22.71 -41.50
CA ALA A 479 10.72 22.55 -41.40
C ALA A 479 10.31 21.56 -40.30
N LEU A 480 11.10 20.51 -40.07
CA LEU A 480 10.92 19.57 -38.96
C LEU A 480 11.24 20.23 -37.61
N ALA A 481 12.31 21.01 -37.53
CA ALA A 481 12.67 21.75 -36.31
C ALA A 481 11.62 22.81 -35.95
N ASP A 482 11.04 23.49 -36.94
CA ASP A 482 9.99 24.51 -36.76
C ASP A 482 8.70 23.92 -36.13
N LEU A 483 8.48 22.60 -36.21
CA LEU A 483 7.37 21.93 -35.54
C LEU A 483 7.40 22.08 -34.01
N GLU A 484 8.57 22.35 -33.42
CA GLU A 484 8.72 22.64 -31.98
C GLU A 484 7.78 23.76 -31.52
N THR A 485 7.63 24.80 -32.36
CA THR A 485 6.85 25.99 -32.04
C THR A 485 5.51 26.05 -32.78
N ALA A 486 5.24 25.06 -33.65
CA ALA A 486 4.00 24.97 -34.39
C ALA A 486 2.85 24.56 -33.47
N ARG A 487 1.70 25.22 -33.64
CA ARG A 487 0.44 24.86 -32.95
C ARG A 487 -0.29 23.78 -33.75
N VAL A 488 0.29 22.59 -33.74
CA VAL A 488 -0.19 21.41 -34.48
C VAL A 488 -0.35 20.19 -33.58
N GLY A 489 -0.12 20.35 -32.28
CA GLY A 489 -0.43 19.33 -31.28
C GLY A 489 -1.91 19.35 -30.89
N PRO A 490 -2.31 18.43 -29.99
CA PRO A 490 -3.68 18.32 -29.51
C PRO A 490 -4.23 19.66 -29.00
N GLY A 491 -5.46 19.99 -29.40
CA GLY A 491 -6.12 21.23 -28.96
C GLY A 491 -5.54 22.54 -29.52
N ASP A 492 -4.86 22.50 -30.68
CA ASP A 492 -4.19 23.67 -31.29
C ASP A 492 -3.11 24.25 -30.35
N LEU A 493 -2.38 23.36 -29.66
CA LEU A 493 -1.25 23.66 -28.77
C LEU A 493 0.08 23.26 -29.42
N THR A 494 1.20 23.73 -28.89
CA THR A 494 2.49 23.07 -29.17
C THR A 494 2.56 21.72 -28.44
N PHE A 495 3.45 20.82 -28.86
CA PHE A 495 3.62 19.52 -28.19
C PHE A 495 3.97 19.66 -26.69
N ALA A 496 4.80 20.65 -26.35
CA ALA A 496 5.16 20.94 -24.96
C ALA A 496 3.97 21.53 -24.17
N GLU A 497 3.18 22.43 -24.78
CA GLU A 497 1.96 22.98 -24.16
C GLU A 497 0.92 21.87 -23.91
N ALA A 498 0.71 20.96 -24.86
CA ALA A 498 -0.23 19.84 -24.72
C ALA A 498 0.18 18.88 -23.59
N TYR A 499 1.47 18.55 -23.47
CA TYR A 499 1.93 17.75 -22.34
C TYR A 499 1.79 18.49 -21.00
N GLN A 500 2.09 19.80 -20.95
CA GLN A 500 1.86 20.60 -19.74
C GLN A 500 0.39 20.67 -19.35
N ASP A 501 -0.54 20.68 -20.31
CA ASP A 501 -1.98 20.65 -20.06
C ASP A 501 -2.43 19.31 -19.44
N LEU A 502 -1.89 18.18 -19.92
CA LEU A 502 -2.10 16.87 -19.31
C LEU A 502 -1.61 16.85 -17.85
N VAL A 503 -0.36 17.28 -17.60
CA VAL A 503 0.20 17.34 -16.24
C VAL A 503 -0.63 18.27 -15.34
N SER A 504 -1.06 19.41 -15.88
CA SER A 504 -1.91 20.36 -15.17
C SER A 504 -3.27 19.78 -14.83
N THR A 505 -3.88 19.02 -15.74
CA THR A 505 -5.17 18.34 -15.52
C THR A 505 -5.07 17.33 -14.38
N ILE A 506 -4.03 16.50 -14.36
CA ILE A 506 -3.78 15.53 -13.28
C ILE A 506 -3.58 16.26 -11.94
N GLY A 507 -2.81 17.36 -11.93
CA GLY A 507 -2.60 18.20 -10.76
C GLY A 507 -3.88 18.85 -10.24
N LEU A 508 -4.73 19.36 -11.14
CA LEU A 508 -6.02 19.97 -10.80
C LEU A 508 -7.01 18.93 -10.27
N ASP A 509 -7.08 17.74 -10.86
CA ASP A 509 -7.93 16.64 -10.38
C ASP A 509 -7.50 16.19 -8.96
N THR A 510 -6.19 16.10 -8.72
CA THR A 510 -5.63 15.80 -7.39
C THR A 510 -5.98 16.88 -6.37
N GLN A 511 -5.75 18.16 -6.71
CA GLN A 511 -6.04 19.30 -5.83
C GLN A 511 -7.55 19.40 -5.54
N LYS A 512 -8.40 19.16 -6.53
CA LYS A 512 -9.86 19.14 -6.37
C LYS A 512 -10.29 18.04 -5.40
N ALA A 513 -9.75 16.83 -5.53
CA ALA A 513 -10.03 15.75 -4.58
C ALA A 513 -9.58 16.10 -3.16
N GLU A 514 -8.38 16.69 -3.00
CA GLU A 514 -7.88 17.13 -1.71
C GLU A 514 -8.77 18.20 -1.06
N GLN A 515 -9.12 19.26 -1.79
CA GLN A 515 -9.95 20.35 -1.26
C GLN A 515 -11.34 19.85 -0.84
N GLN A 516 -11.93 18.94 -1.60
CA GLN A 516 -13.22 18.33 -1.24
C GLN A 516 -13.11 17.43 -0.01
N GLY A 517 -12.04 16.64 0.10
CA GLY A 517 -11.76 15.84 1.29
C GLY A 517 -11.64 16.69 2.56
N ILE A 518 -10.89 17.79 2.49
CA ILE A 518 -10.72 18.74 3.62
C ILE A 518 -12.05 19.39 4.00
N LEU A 519 -12.84 19.84 3.02
CA LEU A 519 -14.17 20.43 3.25
C LEU A 519 -15.09 19.44 3.98
N LEU A 520 -15.15 18.20 3.51
CA LEU A 520 -16.01 17.18 4.09
C LEU A 520 -15.53 16.75 5.48
N ASN A 521 -14.22 16.74 5.74
CA ASN A 521 -13.67 16.51 7.07
C ASN A 521 -14.15 17.57 8.06
N GLY A 522 -14.08 18.86 7.71
CA GLY A 522 -14.57 19.93 8.57
C GLY A 522 -16.08 19.88 8.85
N ILE A 523 -16.88 19.34 7.91
CA ILE A 523 -18.32 19.10 8.13
C ILE A 523 -18.52 17.88 9.06
N LEU A 524 -17.73 16.83 8.89
CA LEU A 524 -17.77 15.64 9.75
C LEU A 524 -17.41 15.99 11.19
N ASP A 525 -16.38 16.82 11.41
CA ASP A 525 -16.01 17.30 12.73
C ASP A 525 -17.19 18.01 13.41
N GLN A 526 -17.91 18.88 12.70
CA GLN A 526 -19.11 19.55 13.23
C GLN A 526 -20.23 18.56 13.58
N TYR A 527 -20.46 17.54 12.75
CA TYR A 527 -21.48 16.54 13.05
C TYR A 527 -21.08 15.60 14.18
N ASN A 528 -19.80 15.25 14.30
CA ASN A 528 -19.27 14.49 15.42
C ASN A 528 -19.35 15.30 16.72
N ASP A 529 -19.05 16.60 16.71
CA ASP A 529 -19.21 17.48 17.86
C ASP A 529 -20.69 17.55 18.32
N LEU A 530 -21.61 17.69 17.37
CA LEU A 530 -23.06 17.66 17.65
C LEU A 530 -23.50 16.31 18.21
N ARG A 531 -22.95 15.21 17.68
CA ARG A 531 -23.22 13.87 18.16
C ARG A 531 -22.70 13.71 19.58
N ASP A 532 -21.46 14.09 19.85
CA ASP A 532 -20.82 13.94 21.16
C ASP A 532 -21.49 14.84 22.22
N ALA A 533 -22.00 16.01 21.82
CA ALA A 533 -22.82 16.85 22.69
C ALA A 533 -24.18 16.21 23.06
N LEU A 534 -24.73 15.35 22.19
CA LEU A 534 -26.01 14.68 22.41
C LEU A 534 -25.86 13.32 23.11
N SER A 535 -24.95 12.48 22.63
CA SER A 535 -24.80 11.07 22.98
C SER A 535 -23.52 10.76 23.75
N GLY A 536 -22.59 11.72 23.89
CA GLY A 536 -21.32 11.53 24.57
C GLY A 536 -21.48 11.35 26.08
N VAL A 537 -20.52 10.64 26.68
CA VAL A 537 -20.46 10.43 28.12
C VAL A 537 -19.59 11.51 28.76
N SER A 538 -20.19 12.36 29.59
CA SER A 538 -19.45 13.34 30.40
C SER A 538 -19.21 12.79 31.80
N LEU A 539 -17.94 12.62 32.19
CA LEU A 539 -17.57 12.12 33.53
C LEU A 539 -18.18 12.96 34.66
N ASP A 540 -18.24 14.29 34.49
CA ASP A 540 -18.79 15.17 35.53
C ASP A 540 -20.32 15.03 35.65
N GLU A 541 -21.01 14.87 34.52
CA GLU A 541 -22.46 14.62 34.54
C GLU A 541 -22.77 13.23 35.08
N GLU A 542 -22.04 12.21 34.66
CA GLU A 542 -22.20 10.84 35.17
C GLU A 542 -21.82 10.75 36.64
N LEU A 543 -20.75 11.42 37.10
CA LEU A 543 -20.39 11.45 38.52
C LEU A 543 -21.47 12.19 39.34
N THR A 544 -22.02 13.28 38.81
CA THR A 544 -23.13 14.00 39.46
C THR A 544 -24.38 13.13 39.53
N ALA A 545 -24.73 12.43 38.44
CA ALA A 545 -25.82 11.48 38.40
C ALA A 545 -25.58 10.32 39.37
N LEU A 546 -24.36 9.78 39.42
CA LEU A 546 -23.95 8.71 40.33
C LEU A 546 -24.13 9.13 41.78
N ILE A 547 -23.67 10.34 42.14
CA ILE A 547 -23.88 10.90 43.48
C ILE A 547 -25.37 11.08 43.77
N LYS A 548 -26.16 11.54 42.79
CA LYS A 548 -27.62 11.70 42.95
C LYS A 548 -28.29 10.36 43.21
N PHE A 549 -28.03 9.34 42.40
CA PHE A 549 -28.56 7.98 42.57
C PHE A 549 -28.05 7.34 43.87
N GLN A 550 -26.78 7.50 44.23
CA GLN A 550 -26.23 7.02 45.50
C GLN A 550 -26.85 7.70 46.72
N ARG A 551 -27.05 9.03 46.68
CA ARG A 551 -27.70 9.78 47.77
C ARG A 551 -29.18 9.45 47.88
N ALA A 552 -29.86 9.25 46.76
CA ALA A 552 -31.25 8.81 46.74
C ALA A 552 -31.38 7.36 47.24
N TYR A 553 -30.46 6.47 46.84
CA TYR A 553 -30.34 5.11 47.37
C TYR A 553 -30.05 5.13 48.87
N GLU A 554 -29.09 5.95 49.36
CA GLU A 554 -28.81 6.14 50.80
C GLU A 554 -30.03 6.68 51.55
N ALA A 555 -30.81 7.58 50.95
CA ALA A 555 -32.00 8.16 51.56
C ALA A 555 -33.15 7.14 51.63
N ALA A 556 -33.38 6.38 50.55
CA ALA A 556 -34.32 5.26 50.51
C ALA A 556 -33.88 4.15 51.47
N ALA A 557 -32.58 3.88 51.55
CA ALA A 557 -31.98 2.94 52.49
C ALA A 557 -32.12 3.43 53.92
N LYS A 558 -31.93 4.72 54.25
CA LYS A 558 -32.19 5.30 55.60
C LYS A 558 -33.65 5.25 56.00
N LEU A 559 -34.57 5.30 55.03
CA LEU A 559 -35.99 5.02 55.22
C LEU A 559 -36.22 3.56 55.67
N ILE A 560 -35.29 2.68 55.32
CA ILE A 560 -35.22 1.25 55.69
C ILE A 560 -34.24 1.00 56.88
N SER A 561 -33.29 1.90 57.17
CA SER A 561 -32.09 1.69 58.02
C SER A 561 -31.86 2.77 59.10
N VAL A 562 -32.92 3.18 59.80
CA VAL A 562 -32.69 3.65 61.19
C VAL A 562 -32.03 2.48 61.94
N GLU A 563 -30.76 2.64 62.36
CA GLU A 563 -29.77 1.63 62.80
C GLU A 563 -29.04 0.96 61.60
N SER A 564 -27.73 1.07 61.36
CA SER A 564 -26.58 1.01 62.27
C SER A 564 -25.25 1.18 61.47
N LEU A 565 -24.27 1.89 62.05
CA LEU A 565 -22.86 2.04 61.63
C LEU A 565 -22.00 1.57 62.83
N ALA A 566 -20.78 1.03 62.80
CA ALA A 566 -19.75 0.77 61.79
C ALA A 566 -18.64 -0.09 62.44
N SER A 567 -17.95 -0.97 61.70
CA SER A 567 -16.49 -1.23 61.77
C SER A 567 -16.14 -2.49 60.94
N GLY A 568 -15.35 -2.32 59.87
CA GLY A 568 -15.06 -3.33 58.86
C GLY A 568 -13.89 -4.28 59.16
N GLN A 569 -13.96 -5.44 58.47
CA GLN A 569 -13.05 -6.59 58.26
C GLN A 569 -13.61 -7.95 58.76
N LYS A 570 -13.76 -8.92 57.82
CA LYS A 570 -14.69 -10.07 57.99
C LYS A 570 -14.05 -11.22 58.76
N TYR A 571 -12.76 -11.48 58.56
CA TYR A 571 -12.04 -12.58 59.18
C TYR A 571 -10.56 -12.22 59.35
N GLN A 572 -9.99 -12.47 60.53
CA GLN A 572 -8.56 -12.23 60.80
C GLN A 572 -7.70 -13.51 60.78
N ASN A 573 -8.28 -14.72 60.64
CA ASN A 573 -7.52 -15.99 60.72
C ASN A 573 -8.05 -17.13 59.82
N ILE A 574 -7.13 -17.94 59.28
CA ILE A 574 -7.33 -19.05 58.31
C ILE A 574 -8.37 -20.11 58.74
N TYR A 575 -8.55 -20.33 60.05
CA TYR A 575 -9.44 -21.37 60.56
C TYR A 575 -10.93 -20.98 60.55
N GLN A 576 -11.27 -19.71 60.30
CA GLN A 576 -12.65 -19.21 60.42
C GLN A 576 -13.51 -19.47 59.17
N ASN A 577 -12.91 -19.55 57.98
CA ASN A 577 -13.56 -20.04 56.77
C ASN A 577 -12.50 -20.59 55.77
N PRO A 578 -12.23 -21.90 55.77
CA PRO A 578 -11.18 -22.47 54.94
C PRO A 578 -11.47 -22.37 53.42
N VAL A 579 -12.75 -22.30 53.01
CA VAL A 579 -13.12 -22.15 51.60
C VAL A 579 -12.83 -20.73 51.11
N ALA A 580 -13.31 -19.71 51.83
CA ALA A 580 -13.05 -18.30 51.49
C ALA A 580 -11.56 -17.96 51.55
N THR A 581 -10.83 -18.53 52.52
CA THR A 581 -9.37 -18.33 52.64
C THR A 581 -8.62 -18.94 51.46
N VAL A 582 -9.01 -20.14 50.98
CA VAL A 582 -8.41 -20.77 49.80
C VAL A 582 -8.72 -19.96 48.53
N THR A 583 -9.93 -19.41 48.40
CA THR A 583 -10.29 -18.54 47.27
C THR A 583 -9.49 -17.23 47.29
N ALA A 584 -9.34 -16.59 48.45
CA ALA A 584 -8.52 -15.38 48.61
C ALA A 584 -7.02 -15.66 48.36
N LEU A 585 -6.49 -16.81 48.81
CA LEU A 585 -5.14 -17.27 48.47
C LEU A 585 -4.99 -17.52 46.96
N GLY A 586 -6.03 -18.04 46.30
CA GLY A 586 -6.10 -18.20 44.84
C GLY A 586 -5.98 -16.85 44.12
N TYR A 587 -6.80 -15.86 44.49
CA TYR A 587 -6.74 -14.53 43.92
C TYR A 587 -5.40 -13.82 44.18
N ASN A 588 -4.83 -13.95 45.37
CA ASN A 588 -3.49 -13.41 45.66
C ASN A 588 -2.40 -14.09 44.80
N CYS A 589 -2.51 -15.39 44.55
CA CYS A 589 -1.62 -16.11 43.64
C CYS A 589 -1.76 -15.59 42.20
N ASP A 590 -2.99 -15.38 41.73
CA ASP A 590 -3.26 -14.85 40.39
C ASP A 590 -2.80 -13.39 40.23
N LEU A 591 -3.00 -12.53 41.25
CA LEU A 591 -2.48 -11.16 41.31
C LEU A 591 -0.95 -11.11 41.26
N SER A 592 -0.28 -12.02 41.97
CA SER A 592 1.19 -12.15 41.92
C SER A 592 1.67 -12.55 40.52
N ARG A 593 0.95 -13.46 39.84
CA ARG A 593 1.27 -13.86 38.46
C ARG A 593 1.05 -12.74 37.47
N ILE A 594 -0.04 -11.98 37.60
CA ILE A 594 -0.34 -10.82 36.75
C ILE A 594 0.72 -9.73 36.96
N SER A 595 1.11 -9.46 38.21
CA SER A 595 2.18 -8.51 38.52
C SER A 595 3.50 -8.90 37.85
N GLN A 596 3.83 -10.20 37.81
CA GLN A 596 4.99 -10.70 37.07
C GLN A 596 4.85 -10.50 35.56
N TYR A 597 3.67 -10.73 34.98
CA TYR A 597 3.43 -10.50 33.55
C TYR A 597 3.50 -9.01 33.18
N GLN A 598 2.94 -8.12 34.00
CA GLN A 598 3.07 -6.67 33.82
C GLN A 598 4.53 -6.22 33.90
N SER A 599 5.33 -6.79 34.83
CA SER A 599 6.77 -6.53 34.89
C SER A 599 7.49 -6.99 33.62
N ASN A 600 7.17 -8.19 33.12
CA ASN A 600 7.76 -8.70 31.88
C ASN A 600 7.37 -7.85 30.65
N LEU A 601 6.10 -7.39 30.57
CA LEU A 601 5.61 -6.51 29.53
C LEU A 601 6.25 -5.12 29.59
N LYS A 602 6.53 -4.59 30.78
CA LYS A 602 7.28 -3.34 30.94
C LYS A 602 8.71 -3.47 30.45
N THR A 603 9.37 -4.60 30.74
CA THR A 603 10.69 -4.91 30.18
C THR A 603 10.64 -5.01 28.66
N ALA A 604 9.62 -5.68 28.10
CA ALA A 604 9.40 -5.78 26.67
C ALA A 604 9.20 -4.41 26.01
N ALA A 605 8.34 -3.55 26.57
CA ALA A 605 8.08 -2.20 26.08
C ALA A 605 9.37 -1.37 26.02
N ASN A 606 10.15 -1.38 27.10
CA ASN A 606 11.42 -0.65 27.16
C ASN A 606 12.40 -1.17 26.09
N TRP A 607 12.54 -2.49 25.96
CA TRP A 607 13.41 -3.09 24.95
C TRP A 607 13.01 -2.67 23.53
N LEU A 608 11.72 -2.82 23.19
CA LEU A 608 11.19 -2.49 21.87
C LEU A 608 11.27 -0.98 21.56
N THR A 609 11.08 -0.11 22.54
CA THR A 609 11.21 1.35 22.36
C THR A 609 12.64 1.74 22.01
N HIS A 610 13.62 1.14 22.67
CA HIS A 610 15.02 1.39 22.36
C HIS A 610 15.45 0.74 21.06
N THR A 611 14.97 -0.47 20.73
CA THR A 611 15.18 -1.07 19.41
C THR A 611 14.63 -0.16 18.31
N ASP A 612 13.42 0.39 18.45
CA ASP A 612 12.85 1.32 17.48
C ASP A 612 13.74 2.56 17.29
N SER A 613 14.18 3.19 18.39
CA SER A 613 15.09 4.35 18.32
C SER A 613 16.40 4.03 17.59
N VAL A 614 17.00 2.86 17.84
CA VAL A 614 18.25 2.47 17.17
C VAL A 614 18.01 2.17 15.69
N LEU A 615 16.90 1.51 15.34
CA LEU A 615 16.52 1.30 13.94
C LEU A 615 16.31 2.63 13.21
N GLN A 616 15.70 3.64 13.84
CA GLN A 616 15.55 5.00 13.28
C GLN A 616 16.90 5.64 12.99
N ASN A 617 17.85 5.54 13.93
CA ASN A 617 19.20 6.04 13.74
C ASN A 617 19.89 5.34 12.56
N ILE A 618 19.82 4.00 12.49
CA ILE A 618 20.37 3.23 11.37
C ILE A 618 19.72 3.64 10.04
N GLY A 619 18.40 3.82 10.01
CA GLY A 619 17.68 4.31 8.83
C GLY A 619 18.18 5.67 8.37
N ASN A 620 18.48 6.59 9.29
CA ASN A 620 19.09 7.88 8.97
C ASN A 620 20.51 7.74 8.40
N LEU A 621 21.33 6.83 8.95
CA LEU A 621 22.67 6.54 8.42
C LEU A 621 22.60 6.01 6.97
N ILE A 622 21.65 5.14 6.67
CA ILE A 622 21.42 4.66 5.29
C ILE A 622 21.06 5.81 4.36
N LYS A 623 20.17 6.71 4.78
CA LYS A 623 19.79 7.88 3.97
C LYS A 623 21.00 8.77 3.67
N THR A 624 21.82 9.07 4.67
CA THR A 624 23.06 9.84 4.48
C THR A 624 24.02 9.11 3.52
N ALA A 625 24.16 7.80 3.63
CA ALA A 625 24.99 7.00 2.72
C ALA A 625 24.46 7.04 1.27
N LYS A 626 23.14 7.00 1.08
CA LYS A 626 22.47 7.10 -0.23
C LYS A 626 22.66 8.47 -0.86
N GLU A 627 22.49 9.54 -0.08
CA GLU A 627 22.72 10.92 -0.53
C GLU A 627 24.17 11.09 -1.00
N LEU A 628 25.13 10.59 -0.21
CA LEU A 628 26.54 10.60 -0.58
C LEU A 628 26.81 9.77 -1.84
N ALA A 629 26.28 8.54 -1.93
CA ALA A 629 26.44 7.69 -3.11
C ALA A 629 25.85 8.34 -4.38
N SER A 630 24.66 8.93 -4.28
CA SER A 630 23.99 9.63 -5.39
C SER A 630 24.76 10.88 -5.85
N GLN A 631 25.29 11.67 -4.90
CA GLN A 631 26.14 12.80 -5.21
C GLN A 631 27.41 12.36 -5.94
N MET A 632 27.99 11.23 -5.54
CA MET A 632 29.23 10.72 -6.12
C MET A 632 29.03 9.99 -7.46
N ALA A 633 27.80 9.58 -7.80
CA ALA A 633 27.48 8.88 -9.03
C ALA A 633 27.26 9.80 -10.27
N THR A 634 27.00 11.09 -10.06
CA THR A 634 26.45 11.99 -11.10
C THR A 634 27.44 12.98 -11.73
N GLY A 635 28.73 12.98 -11.33
CA GLY A 635 29.68 14.02 -11.77
C GLY A 635 31.09 13.53 -12.09
N THR A 636 31.83 14.33 -12.87
CA THR A 636 33.29 14.24 -12.98
C THR A 636 33.91 14.81 -11.70
N ILE A 637 34.21 13.95 -10.73
CA ILE A 637 34.64 14.37 -9.38
C ILE A 637 36.16 14.33 -9.29
N ASN A 638 36.75 15.29 -8.56
CA ASN A 638 38.20 15.35 -8.34
C ASN A 638 38.63 14.44 -7.16
N ASP A 639 39.93 14.09 -7.13
CA ASP A 639 40.50 13.16 -6.16
C ASP A 639 40.29 13.61 -4.70
N ASP A 640 40.33 14.92 -4.43
CA ASP A 640 40.12 15.49 -3.09
C ASP A 640 38.69 15.27 -2.57
N ASN A 641 37.68 15.44 -3.43
CA ASN A 641 36.28 15.21 -3.06
C ASN A 641 35.99 13.71 -2.89
N ARG A 642 36.62 12.84 -3.69
CA ARG A 642 36.53 11.37 -3.48
C ARG A 642 37.16 10.96 -2.16
N ALA A 643 38.34 11.48 -1.82
CA ALA A 643 38.97 11.20 -0.53
C ALA A 643 38.12 11.68 0.67
N ALA A 644 37.45 12.83 0.55
CA ALA A 644 36.50 13.31 1.55
C ALA A 644 35.27 12.40 1.68
N ALA A 645 34.70 11.94 0.55
CA ALA A 645 33.57 11.00 0.55
C ALA A 645 33.94 9.65 1.18
N VAL A 646 35.14 9.12 0.88
CA VAL A 646 35.67 7.91 1.52
C VAL A 646 35.75 8.08 3.04
N SER A 647 36.26 9.21 3.52
CA SER A 647 36.32 9.50 4.96
C SER A 647 34.93 9.63 5.60
N GLN A 648 33.94 10.15 4.87
CA GLN A 648 32.55 10.19 5.35
C GLN A 648 31.94 8.79 5.43
N VAL A 649 32.17 7.92 4.45
CA VAL A 649 31.73 6.52 4.51
C VAL A 649 32.37 5.78 5.68
N GLU A 650 33.67 6.00 5.95
CA GLU A 650 34.33 5.47 7.14
C GLU A 650 33.69 5.98 8.45
N GLY A 651 33.29 7.24 8.50
CA GLY A 651 32.53 7.82 9.60
C GLY A 651 31.17 7.13 9.79
N LEU A 652 30.41 6.96 8.70
CA LEU A 652 29.11 6.27 8.72
C LEU A 652 29.24 4.82 9.19
N MET A 653 30.29 4.11 8.79
CA MET A 653 30.56 2.74 9.23
C MET A 653 30.89 2.68 10.73
N ALA A 654 31.64 3.66 11.26
CA ALA A 654 31.95 3.75 12.68
C ALA A 654 30.70 4.10 13.52
N GLU A 655 29.86 5.01 13.04
CA GLU A 655 28.58 5.34 13.66
C GLU A 655 27.63 4.14 13.64
N LEU A 656 27.52 3.44 12.52
CA LEU A 656 26.74 2.22 12.41
C LEU A 656 27.21 1.16 13.41
N LEU A 657 28.53 0.96 13.56
CA LEU A 657 29.09 0.03 14.55
C LEU A 657 28.71 0.39 15.99
N ALA A 658 28.65 1.69 16.31
CA ALA A 658 28.22 2.15 17.63
C ALA A 658 26.73 1.87 17.86
N GLU A 659 25.88 2.17 16.88
CA GLU A 659 24.43 1.97 16.96
C GLU A 659 24.08 0.48 17.13
N VAL A 660 24.65 -0.40 16.30
CA VAL A 660 24.35 -1.85 16.35
C VAL A 660 24.86 -2.53 17.62
N ASN A 661 25.87 -1.93 18.26
CA ASN A 661 26.40 -2.37 19.55
C ASN A 661 25.78 -1.58 20.73
N THR A 662 24.62 -0.96 20.55
CA THR A 662 23.88 -0.32 21.65
C THR A 662 23.46 -1.36 22.69
N SER A 663 23.70 -1.04 23.98
CA SER A 663 23.34 -1.89 25.11
C SER A 663 22.45 -1.17 26.13
N ILE A 664 21.56 -1.92 26.77
CA ILE A 664 20.68 -1.48 27.84
C ILE A 664 20.98 -2.31 29.07
N ASN A 665 21.36 -1.67 30.18
CA ASN A 665 21.73 -2.37 31.43
C ASN A 665 22.81 -3.46 31.23
N GLY A 666 23.72 -3.25 30.27
CA GLY A 666 24.77 -4.22 29.91
C GLY A 666 24.34 -5.33 28.95
N GLN A 667 23.09 -5.32 28.48
CA GLN A 667 22.56 -6.26 27.50
C GLN A 667 22.48 -5.64 26.10
N TYR A 668 23.14 -6.24 25.11
CA TYR A 668 23.11 -5.76 23.74
C TYR A 668 21.79 -6.10 23.05
N LEU A 669 21.25 -5.12 22.32
CA LEU A 669 19.92 -5.22 21.71
C LEU A 669 19.85 -6.23 20.55
N PHE A 670 20.91 -6.28 19.74
CA PHE A 670 20.95 -7.00 18.46
C PHE A 670 21.74 -8.31 18.51
N SER A 671 22.15 -8.80 19.69
CA SER A 671 23.04 -9.98 19.83
C SER A 671 22.33 -11.35 19.81
N GLY A 672 21.00 -11.38 19.66
CA GLY A 672 20.23 -12.60 19.91
C GLY A 672 20.23 -12.98 21.39
N TYR A 673 20.39 -14.26 21.72
CA TYR A 673 20.51 -14.73 23.12
C TYR A 673 21.84 -14.35 23.80
N LYS A 674 22.89 -14.02 23.04
CA LYS A 674 24.20 -13.60 23.57
C LYS A 674 24.21 -12.14 24.05
N THR A 675 23.25 -11.79 24.90
CA THR A 675 23.06 -10.41 25.39
C THR A 675 24.28 -9.79 26.08
N ASP A 676 25.23 -10.58 26.59
CA ASP A 676 26.44 -10.08 27.26
C ASP A 676 27.63 -9.80 26.30
N THR A 677 27.50 -10.13 25.02
CA THR A 677 28.57 -9.99 24.01
C THR A 677 28.17 -8.98 22.94
N ALA A 678 29.10 -8.09 22.57
CA ALA A 678 28.87 -7.12 21.50
C ALA A 678 28.47 -7.84 20.19
N PRO A 679 27.34 -7.47 19.57
CA PRO A 679 26.83 -8.13 18.36
C PRO A 679 27.80 -8.08 17.18
N TYR A 680 28.51 -6.97 16.97
CA TYR A 680 29.44 -6.79 15.85
C TYR A 680 30.85 -6.46 16.32
N LEU A 681 31.84 -7.14 15.75
CA LEU A 681 33.26 -6.88 15.94
C LEU A 681 33.90 -6.43 14.62
N GLN A 682 34.71 -5.38 14.66
CA GLN A 682 35.59 -5.00 13.56
C GLN A 682 36.86 -5.87 13.55
N LEU A 683 37.22 -6.39 12.39
CA LEU A 683 38.35 -7.29 12.15
C LEU A 683 39.58 -6.52 11.64
N ASP A 684 40.77 -7.08 11.86
CA ASP A 684 42.05 -6.54 11.35
C ASP A 684 42.27 -6.91 9.86
N GLY A 685 41.24 -6.71 9.02
CA GLY A 685 41.24 -7.02 7.59
C GLY A 685 39.97 -7.73 7.09
N LEU A 686 39.95 -8.06 5.79
CA LEU A 686 38.86 -8.79 5.14
C LEU A 686 38.97 -10.29 5.43
N GLU A 687 37.99 -10.85 6.15
CA GLU A 687 37.91 -12.29 6.42
C GLU A 687 36.68 -12.92 5.75
N ILE A 688 36.84 -14.18 5.29
CA ILE A 688 35.74 -15.01 4.79
C ILE A 688 34.81 -15.36 5.95
N GLN A 689 33.55 -15.00 5.81
CA GLN A 689 32.52 -15.22 6.82
C GLN A 689 31.79 -16.54 6.60
N LYS A 690 30.96 -16.91 7.58
CA LYS A 690 30.15 -18.13 7.54
C LYS A 690 29.19 -18.09 6.34
N VAL A 691 29.04 -19.23 5.65
CA VAL A 691 28.09 -19.39 4.55
C VAL A 691 26.65 -19.22 5.06
N VAL A 692 25.87 -18.43 4.34
CA VAL A 692 24.43 -18.32 4.52
C VAL A 692 23.74 -19.17 3.46
N GLU A 693 22.90 -20.10 3.90
CA GLU A 693 22.23 -21.07 3.04
C GLU A 693 20.78 -20.61 2.77
N SER A 694 20.38 -20.60 1.51
CA SER A 694 19.04 -20.27 1.05
C SER A 694 18.56 -21.37 0.11
N LEU A 695 17.91 -22.38 0.69
CA LEU A 695 17.42 -23.55 -0.03
C LEU A 695 16.02 -23.30 -0.58
N GLN A 696 15.72 -23.86 -1.75
CA GLN A 696 14.39 -23.79 -2.35
C GLN A 696 13.36 -24.56 -1.51
N PRO A 697 12.09 -24.13 -1.48
CA PRO A 697 11.02 -24.90 -0.87
C PRO A 697 10.96 -26.32 -1.44
N GLY A 698 11.19 -27.34 -0.60
CA GLY A 698 11.22 -28.75 -1.03
C GLY A 698 12.59 -29.30 -1.43
N SER A 699 13.68 -28.54 -1.26
CA SER A 699 15.04 -29.08 -1.40
C SER A 699 15.27 -30.25 -0.43
N GLY A 700 15.89 -31.33 -0.95
CA GLY A 700 16.20 -32.53 -0.19
C GLY A 700 17.55 -32.48 0.51
N TYR A 701 18.25 -31.33 0.45
CA TYR A 701 19.54 -31.14 1.08
C TYR A 701 19.36 -30.89 2.58
N SER A 702 20.09 -31.65 3.39
CA SER A 702 20.06 -31.54 4.86
C SER A 702 21.46 -31.44 5.45
N GLY A 703 22.44 -31.15 4.60
CA GLY A 703 23.83 -30.95 4.98
C GLY A 703 24.12 -29.49 5.32
N THR A 704 25.40 -29.17 5.54
CA THR A 704 25.90 -27.80 5.71
C THR A 704 26.95 -27.48 4.65
N ALA A 705 26.94 -26.25 4.15
CA ALA A 705 28.02 -25.67 3.36
C ALA A 705 28.98 -24.86 4.25
N THR A 706 30.28 -24.96 3.99
CA THR A 706 31.32 -24.20 4.70
C THR A 706 32.24 -23.53 3.70
N ALA A 707 32.54 -22.25 3.94
CA ALA A 707 33.55 -21.51 3.21
C ALA A 707 34.86 -21.49 4.00
N SER A 708 35.97 -21.57 3.30
CA SER A 708 37.32 -21.57 3.86
C SER A 708 38.31 -20.86 2.94
N GLY A 709 39.56 -20.77 3.40
CA GLY A 709 40.66 -20.14 2.67
C GLY A 709 41.13 -18.85 3.34
N THR A 710 42.04 -18.15 2.67
CA THR A 710 42.55 -16.84 3.12
C THR A 710 42.28 -15.86 2.01
N TYR A 711 41.41 -14.89 2.28
CA TYR A 711 41.02 -13.91 1.28
C TYR A 711 42.23 -13.02 0.92
N SER A 712 42.57 -12.96 -0.36
CA SER A 712 43.67 -12.15 -0.88
C SER A 712 43.19 -10.95 -1.72
N GLY A 713 41.88 -10.74 -1.82
CA GLY A 713 41.31 -9.58 -2.50
C GLY A 713 41.37 -8.31 -1.67
N GLU A 714 41.30 -7.17 -2.36
CA GLU A 714 41.38 -5.83 -1.75
C GLU A 714 40.01 -5.23 -1.40
N THR A 715 38.91 -5.84 -1.86
CA THR A 715 37.55 -5.31 -1.74
C THR A 715 36.59 -6.28 -1.06
N ALA A 716 35.74 -5.78 -0.14
CA ALA A 716 34.68 -6.59 0.47
C ALA A 716 33.69 -7.08 -0.61
N THR A 717 33.59 -8.40 -0.77
CA THR A 717 32.80 -9.02 -1.84
C THR A 717 31.92 -10.12 -1.25
N THR A 718 30.69 -10.23 -1.73
CA THR A 718 29.82 -11.37 -1.41
C THR A 718 29.73 -12.26 -2.63
N TYR A 719 30.21 -13.50 -2.51
CA TYR A 719 30.11 -14.48 -3.58
C TYR A 719 28.78 -15.21 -3.49
N LEU A 720 28.04 -15.23 -4.59
CA LEU A 720 26.80 -15.99 -4.70
C LEU A 720 27.08 -17.29 -5.45
N VAL A 721 26.85 -18.41 -4.77
CA VAL A 721 26.93 -19.75 -5.35
C VAL A 721 25.52 -20.27 -5.55
N GLU A 722 25.14 -20.60 -6.78
CA GLU A 722 23.83 -21.17 -7.11
C GLU A 722 23.99 -22.52 -7.78
N ILE A 723 23.19 -23.50 -7.34
CA ILE A 723 23.14 -24.83 -7.97
C ILE A 723 22.45 -24.71 -9.32
N ASP A 724 23.19 -25.02 -10.40
CA ASP A 724 22.70 -24.97 -11.78
C ASP A 724 22.30 -26.36 -12.33
N ALA A 725 22.76 -27.44 -11.70
CA ALA A 725 22.24 -28.79 -11.93
C ALA A 725 22.07 -29.57 -10.62
N ALA A 726 20.85 -30.11 -10.40
CA ALA A 726 20.50 -30.87 -9.21
C ALA A 726 21.25 -32.22 -9.12
N GLY A 727 21.48 -32.69 -7.90
CA GLY A 727 22.13 -33.97 -7.64
C GLY A 727 22.61 -34.14 -6.20
N ALA A 728 23.23 -35.28 -5.91
CA ALA A 728 23.95 -35.48 -4.66
C ALA A 728 25.27 -34.68 -4.68
N VAL A 729 25.82 -34.37 -3.51
CA VAL A 729 27.16 -33.77 -3.39
C VAL A 729 28.19 -34.65 -4.11
N GLY A 730 28.98 -34.06 -5.02
CA GLY A 730 29.91 -34.76 -5.91
C GLY A 730 29.39 -34.92 -7.35
N THR A 731 28.09 -34.71 -7.56
CA THR A 731 27.43 -34.81 -8.87
C THR A 731 26.66 -33.56 -9.27
N ALA A 732 26.12 -32.82 -8.29
CA ALA A 732 25.50 -31.51 -8.54
C ALA A 732 26.57 -30.50 -8.96
N THR A 733 26.24 -29.65 -9.93
CA THR A 733 27.09 -28.55 -10.38
C THR A 733 26.57 -27.21 -9.86
N PHE A 734 27.46 -26.22 -9.82
CA PHE A 734 27.11 -24.87 -9.41
C PHE A 734 27.81 -23.81 -10.26
N ARG A 735 27.23 -22.61 -10.21
CA ARG A 735 27.75 -21.38 -10.78
C ARG A 735 27.96 -20.32 -9.71
N VAL A 736 28.91 -19.43 -9.93
CA VAL A 736 29.38 -18.43 -8.96
C VAL A 736 29.22 -17.03 -9.55
N SER A 737 28.73 -16.09 -8.78
CA SER A 737 28.62 -14.67 -9.14
C SER A 737 29.32 -13.79 -8.11
N GLU A 738 30.02 -12.76 -8.58
CA GLU A 738 30.69 -11.75 -7.75
C GLU A 738 29.92 -10.43 -7.66
N ASP A 739 28.92 -10.24 -8.52
CA ASP A 739 28.16 -9.01 -8.72
C ASP A 739 26.69 -9.14 -8.31
N GLY A 740 26.40 -10.06 -7.38
CA GLY A 740 25.05 -10.23 -6.84
C GLY A 740 24.07 -10.96 -7.78
N GLY A 741 24.57 -11.66 -8.79
CA GLY A 741 23.80 -12.52 -9.69
C GLY A 741 23.59 -11.94 -11.09
N GLN A 742 24.28 -10.86 -11.46
CA GLN A 742 24.21 -10.26 -12.79
C GLN A 742 25.04 -11.06 -13.79
N THR A 743 26.27 -11.45 -13.41
CA THR A 743 27.14 -12.33 -14.19
C THR A 743 27.46 -13.61 -13.42
N TRP A 744 27.70 -14.69 -14.16
CA TRP A 744 27.89 -16.03 -13.59
C TRP A 744 29.06 -16.77 -14.25
N THR A 745 29.94 -17.32 -13.41
CA THR A 745 30.98 -18.26 -13.78
C THR A 745 30.48 -19.68 -13.54
N THR A 746 30.43 -20.51 -14.58
CA THR A 746 29.90 -21.88 -14.55
C THR A 746 31.02 -22.93 -14.59
N GLY A 747 30.70 -24.18 -14.23
CA GLY A 747 31.61 -25.33 -14.44
C GLY A 747 32.22 -25.92 -13.17
N PHE A 748 31.67 -25.59 -12.00
CA PHE A 748 32.10 -26.15 -10.73
C PHE A 748 31.24 -27.35 -10.33
N THR A 749 31.83 -28.30 -9.60
CA THR A 749 31.14 -29.47 -9.07
C THR A 749 31.18 -29.43 -7.55
N THR A 750 30.04 -29.68 -6.92
CA THR A 750 29.91 -29.76 -5.46
C THR A 750 30.83 -30.86 -4.90
N SER A 751 31.46 -30.62 -3.74
CA SER A 751 32.41 -31.57 -3.14
C SER A 751 32.37 -31.52 -1.61
N PRO A 752 32.58 -32.66 -0.92
CA PRO A 752 32.82 -32.66 0.53
C PRO A 752 34.15 -32.06 0.95
N ALA A 753 35.10 -31.91 0.02
CA ALA A 753 36.36 -31.22 0.26
C ALA A 753 36.26 -29.76 -0.22
N ALA A 754 37.01 -28.88 0.44
CA ALA A 754 37.12 -27.48 0.04
C ALA A 754 37.57 -27.38 -1.42
N THR A 755 36.75 -26.70 -2.22
CA THR A 755 36.94 -26.53 -3.67
C THR A 755 36.95 -25.05 -3.97
N SER A 756 37.95 -24.59 -4.72
CA SER A 756 38.04 -23.19 -5.13
C SER A 756 36.83 -22.81 -5.98
N ILE A 757 36.28 -21.62 -5.73
CA ILE A 757 35.18 -21.04 -6.51
C ILE A 757 35.68 -20.28 -7.75
N TRP A 758 36.93 -20.53 -8.18
CA TRP A 758 37.61 -19.84 -9.28
C TRP A 758 38.13 -20.78 -10.38
N SER A 759 38.13 -20.29 -11.63
CA SER A 759 38.74 -20.94 -12.79
C SER A 759 40.16 -20.41 -13.04
N SER A 760 41.12 -20.70 -12.17
CA SER A 760 42.59 -20.51 -12.33
C SER A 760 43.19 -19.11 -12.57
N GLU A 761 42.52 -18.14 -13.20
CA GLU A 761 42.97 -16.73 -13.27
C GLU A 761 42.15 -15.89 -12.29
N GLY A 762 42.80 -15.22 -11.34
CA GLY A 762 42.14 -14.33 -10.37
C GLY A 762 41.73 -14.95 -9.04
N ASP A 763 42.27 -16.12 -8.66
CA ASP A 763 41.92 -16.77 -7.38
C ASP A 763 42.20 -15.86 -6.16
N LYS A 764 41.11 -15.42 -5.51
CA LYS A 764 41.15 -14.61 -4.29
C LYS A 764 41.16 -15.45 -3.01
N GLY A 765 41.39 -16.77 -3.12
CA GLY A 765 41.58 -17.67 -1.99
C GLY A 765 40.28 -18.10 -1.29
N VAL A 766 39.13 -18.05 -1.98
CA VAL A 766 37.83 -18.48 -1.45
C VAL A 766 37.54 -19.90 -1.89
N GLU A 767 37.23 -20.77 -0.94
CA GLU A 767 36.87 -22.17 -1.19
C GLU A 767 35.52 -22.49 -0.53
N ILE A 768 34.77 -23.43 -1.12
CA ILE A 768 33.51 -23.94 -0.57
C ILE A 768 33.52 -25.47 -0.49
N ALA A 769 32.93 -26.01 0.58
CA ALA A 769 32.69 -27.44 0.76
C ALA A 769 31.23 -27.69 1.16
N PHE A 770 30.67 -28.80 0.71
CA PHE A 770 29.30 -29.22 1.00
C PHE A 770 29.31 -30.58 1.72
N SER A 771 28.68 -30.69 2.89
CA SER A 771 28.60 -32.00 3.54
C SER A 771 27.71 -32.97 2.74
N ALA A 772 28.10 -34.24 2.64
CA ALA A 772 27.39 -35.26 1.88
C ALA A 772 26.10 -35.74 2.60
N SER A 773 25.04 -34.94 2.58
CA SER A 773 23.76 -35.27 3.22
C SER A 773 22.58 -34.68 2.44
N GLY A 774 21.83 -35.54 1.75
CA GLY A 774 20.69 -35.15 0.93
C GLY A 774 21.06 -34.75 -0.51
N ASN A 775 20.06 -34.31 -1.28
CA ASN A 775 20.21 -33.88 -2.67
C ASN A 775 20.00 -32.37 -2.80
N LEU A 776 20.93 -31.70 -3.48
CA LEU A 776 20.85 -30.30 -3.84
C LEU A 776 19.90 -30.13 -5.04
N ALA A 777 19.03 -29.13 -4.97
CA ALA A 777 18.07 -28.78 -6.01
C ALA A 777 18.59 -27.59 -6.85
N VAL A 778 18.16 -27.51 -8.12
CA VAL A 778 18.45 -26.34 -8.97
C VAL A 778 17.85 -25.09 -8.31
N GLY A 779 18.65 -24.03 -8.20
CA GLY A 779 18.25 -22.78 -7.57
C GLY A 779 18.46 -22.74 -6.05
N ASP A 780 19.00 -23.78 -5.43
CA ASP A 780 19.57 -23.69 -4.07
C ASP A 780 20.75 -22.71 -4.10
N ARG A 781 20.80 -21.80 -3.13
CA ARG A 781 21.78 -20.70 -3.08
C ARG A 781 22.61 -20.76 -1.79
N PHE A 782 23.90 -20.49 -1.95
CA PHE A 782 24.89 -20.42 -0.88
C PHE A 782 25.66 -19.13 -1.02
N ILE A 783 25.62 -18.30 0.03
CA ILE A 783 26.17 -16.95 0.00
C ILE A 783 27.40 -16.92 0.87
N ILE A 784 28.53 -16.51 0.31
CA ILE A 784 29.82 -16.43 1.00
C ILE A 784 30.19 -14.95 1.16
N PRO A 785 29.98 -14.36 2.33
CA PRO A 785 30.35 -12.98 2.58
C PRO A 785 31.84 -12.86 2.90
N VAL A 786 32.49 -11.81 2.41
CA VAL A 786 33.81 -11.37 2.87
C VAL A 786 33.65 -9.97 3.44
N SER A 787 34.03 -9.80 4.72
CA SER A 787 33.74 -8.57 5.45
C SER A 787 34.85 -8.22 6.45
N GLU A 788 35.01 -6.92 6.69
CA GLU A 788 35.82 -6.33 7.77
C GLU A 788 35.07 -6.37 9.11
N PHE A 789 33.79 -6.76 9.11
CA PHE A 789 32.94 -6.83 10.28
C PHE A 789 32.39 -8.24 10.44
N LYS A 790 32.37 -8.71 11.68
CA LYS A 790 31.89 -10.04 12.04
C LYS A 790 30.74 -9.93 13.03
N TYR A 791 29.60 -10.46 12.65
CA TYR A 791 28.49 -10.70 13.58
C TYR A 791 28.86 -11.85 14.54
N GLN A 792 28.92 -11.54 15.83
CA GLN A 792 29.25 -12.46 16.92
C GLN A 792 28.03 -12.89 17.75
N GLY A 793 26.87 -12.29 17.46
CA GLY A 793 25.58 -12.67 18.06
C GLY A 793 25.10 -14.06 17.64
N ASP A 794 23.84 -14.35 17.91
CA ASP A 794 23.15 -15.52 17.37
C ASP A 794 21.82 -15.11 16.74
N ASP A 795 21.19 -16.06 16.03
CA ASP A 795 19.98 -15.83 15.24
C ASP A 795 18.71 -16.19 16.02
N HIS A 796 18.79 -16.34 17.35
CA HIS A 796 17.63 -16.76 18.13
C HIS A 796 16.86 -15.56 18.70
N GLY A 797 15.54 -15.63 18.55
CA GLY A 797 14.61 -14.68 19.15
C GLY A 797 14.56 -14.81 20.68
N LEU A 798 14.71 -13.69 21.37
CA LEU A 798 14.46 -13.51 22.79
C LEU A 798 12.96 -13.42 23.03
N GLU A 799 12.42 -14.39 23.77
CA GLU A 799 10.99 -14.44 24.10
C GLU A 799 10.76 -14.20 25.59
N LEU A 800 9.86 -13.28 25.93
CA LEU A 800 9.40 -13.06 27.29
C LEU A 800 8.05 -13.72 27.54
N GLY A 801 7.92 -14.40 28.67
CA GLY A 801 6.64 -14.98 29.11
C GLY A 801 5.68 -13.88 29.55
N VAL A 802 4.65 -13.62 28.74
CA VAL A 802 3.64 -12.59 28.97
C VAL A 802 2.28 -13.17 29.35
N GLY A 803 2.19 -14.49 29.58
CA GLY A 803 0.96 -15.15 30.03
C GLY A 803 1.17 -16.63 30.31
N LYS A 804 0.10 -17.34 30.74
CA LYS A 804 0.18 -18.76 31.16
C LYS A 804 0.70 -19.70 30.07
N ASN A 805 0.47 -19.36 28.79
CA ASN A 805 1.01 -20.03 27.59
C ASN A 805 1.34 -19.02 26.48
N SER A 806 1.58 -17.75 26.83
CA SER A 806 1.85 -16.70 25.86
C SER A 806 3.28 -16.23 26.02
N ARG A 807 4.03 -16.25 24.93
CA ARG A 807 5.37 -15.69 24.83
C ARG A 807 5.37 -14.59 23.78
N LEU A 808 6.19 -13.57 24.01
CA LEU A 808 6.32 -12.41 23.15
C LEU A 808 7.78 -12.31 22.72
N ALA A 809 8.03 -12.31 21.41
CA ALA A 809 9.35 -12.01 20.87
C ALA A 809 9.63 -10.51 21.03
N VAL A 810 10.76 -10.17 21.64
CA VAL A 810 11.09 -8.78 22.01
C VAL A 810 12.36 -8.25 21.35
N ASN A 811 13.19 -9.09 20.75
CA ASN A 811 14.39 -8.65 20.06
C ASN A 811 14.24 -8.75 18.53
N VAL A 812 15.06 -7.97 17.84
CA VAL A 812 15.40 -8.13 16.43
C VAL A 812 16.90 -8.43 16.41
N THR A 813 17.33 -9.50 15.73
CA THR A 813 18.76 -9.83 15.67
C THR A 813 19.48 -8.89 14.70
N GLY A 814 20.78 -8.66 14.90
CA GLY A 814 21.57 -7.78 14.03
C GLY A 814 21.57 -8.25 12.58
N ARG A 815 21.63 -9.57 12.38
CA ARG A 815 21.52 -10.19 11.07
C ARG A 815 20.17 -9.93 10.41
N ASP A 816 19.08 -10.08 11.15
CA ASP A 816 17.74 -9.81 10.65
C ASP A 816 17.57 -8.34 10.24
N ALA A 817 18.00 -7.42 11.12
CA ALA A 817 17.90 -5.98 10.89
C ALA A 817 18.76 -5.50 9.72
N LEU A 818 20.00 -6.01 9.58
CA LEU A 818 21.02 -5.43 8.68
C LEU A 818 21.32 -6.25 7.43
N ASP A 819 21.18 -7.59 7.47
CA ASP A 819 21.61 -8.48 6.39
C ASP A 819 20.42 -8.96 5.51
N GLY A 820 19.20 -8.76 6.02
CA GLY A 820 17.95 -9.24 5.44
C GLY A 820 17.82 -10.77 5.52
N SER A 821 16.59 -11.27 5.38
CA SER A 821 16.29 -12.71 5.50
C SER A 821 17.01 -13.60 4.47
N SER A 822 17.58 -13.01 3.42
CA SER A 822 18.36 -13.69 2.39
C SER A 822 19.87 -13.56 2.54
N GLY A 823 20.41 -12.80 3.51
CA GLY A 823 21.85 -12.57 3.68
C GLY A 823 22.54 -11.88 2.48
N ARG A 824 21.76 -11.21 1.62
CA ARG A 824 22.21 -10.65 0.33
C ARG A 824 22.78 -9.24 0.46
N ASN A 825 22.36 -8.51 1.49
CA ASN A 825 22.50 -7.06 1.57
C ASN A 825 23.00 -6.61 2.96
N ASP A 826 24.05 -7.25 3.49
CA ASP A 826 24.73 -6.82 4.73
C ASP A 826 25.17 -5.36 4.59
N LEU A 827 24.62 -4.50 5.46
CA LEU A 827 24.85 -3.06 5.40
C LEU A 827 26.33 -2.67 5.56
N PHE A 828 27.11 -3.37 6.40
CA PHE A 828 28.55 -3.11 6.51
C PHE A 828 29.29 -3.46 5.23
N GLN A 829 28.87 -4.53 4.54
CA GLN A 829 29.44 -4.91 3.25
C GLN A 829 29.05 -3.90 2.16
N ILE A 830 27.81 -3.42 2.16
CA ILE A 830 27.36 -2.39 1.21
C ILE A 830 28.18 -1.11 1.39
N LEU A 831 28.40 -0.66 2.63
CA LEU A 831 29.22 0.53 2.91
C LEU A 831 30.70 0.31 2.57
N SER A 832 31.26 -0.87 2.83
CA SER A 832 32.65 -1.20 2.44
C SER A 832 32.81 -1.25 0.90
N ARG A 833 31.81 -1.74 0.16
CA ARG A 833 31.80 -1.67 -1.31
C ARG A 833 31.71 -0.23 -1.81
N LEU A 834 30.84 0.58 -1.21
CA LEU A 834 30.74 2.01 -1.55
C LEU A 834 32.08 2.71 -1.32
N LYS A 835 32.71 2.48 -0.16
CA LYS A 835 34.05 2.98 0.15
C LYS A 835 35.07 2.56 -0.92
N SER A 836 35.10 1.27 -1.27
CA SER A 836 36.02 0.72 -2.27
C SER A 836 35.79 1.31 -3.66
N ALA A 837 34.52 1.46 -4.07
CA ALA A 837 34.15 2.04 -5.34
C ALA A 837 34.57 3.52 -5.44
N LEU A 838 34.41 4.28 -4.34
CA LEU A 838 34.88 5.66 -4.24
C LEU A 838 36.42 5.77 -4.28
N GLN A 839 37.15 4.83 -3.68
CA GLN A 839 38.61 4.78 -3.73
C GLN A 839 39.15 4.46 -5.13
N ASN A 840 38.44 3.60 -5.86
CA ASN A 840 38.85 3.11 -7.17
C ASN A 840 38.27 3.90 -8.36
N ASP A 841 37.51 4.98 -8.09
CA ASP A 841 36.80 5.77 -9.12
C ASP A 841 35.84 4.93 -9.98
N ASP A 842 35.18 3.94 -9.36
CA ASP A 842 34.29 2.98 -10.02
C ASP A 842 32.83 3.45 -9.95
N ALA A 843 32.38 4.17 -10.99
CA ALA A 843 31.01 4.68 -11.10
C ALA A 843 29.94 3.57 -11.08
N ASN A 844 30.22 2.41 -11.68
CA ASN A 844 29.30 1.27 -11.69
C ASN A 844 29.21 0.66 -10.28
N GLY A 845 30.33 0.56 -9.57
CA GLY A 845 30.38 0.14 -8.18
C GLY A 845 29.60 1.05 -7.23
N ILE A 846 29.64 2.38 -7.45
CA ILE A 846 28.83 3.35 -6.68
C ILE A 846 27.33 3.14 -6.97
N GLY A 847 26.94 2.96 -8.24
CA GLY A 847 25.56 2.67 -8.63
C GLY A 847 25.02 1.39 -8.00
N ALA A 848 25.79 0.30 -8.05
CA ALA A 848 25.42 -0.97 -7.43
C ALA A 848 25.31 -0.86 -5.89
N ALA A 849 26.18 -0.08 -5.25
CA ALA A 849 26.08 0.18 -3.81
C ALA A 849 24.82 0.99 -3.46
N LEU A 850 24.43 1.96 -4.28
CA LEU A 850 23.21 2.75 -4.11
C LEU A 850 21.94 1.87 -4.21
N GLU A 851 21.88 0.96 -5.19
CA GLU A 851 20.79 -0.02 -5.33
C GLU A 851 20.71 -0.96 -4.11
N ALA A 852 21.86 -1.41 -3.60
CA ALA A 852 21.93 -2.24 -2.42
C ALA A 852 21.48 -1.49 -1.14
N LEU A 853 21.84 -0.20 -1.01
CA LEU A 853 21.36 0.66 0.08
C LEU A 853 19.83 0.85 0.02
N ASN A 854 19.24 1.02 -1.17
CA ASN A 854 17.78 1.07 -1.35
C ASN A 854 17.11 -0.22 -0.87
N SER A 855 17.71 -1.37 -1.19
CA SER A 855 17.21 -2.67 -0.76
C SER A 855 17.33 -2.87 0.77
N SER A 856 18.40 -2.36 1.39
CA SER A 856 18.60 -2.39 2.84
C SER A 856 17.59 -1.50 3.58
N GLU A 857 17.25 -0.32 3.03
CA GLU A 857 16.20 0.56 3.56
C GLU A 857 14.82 -0.12 3.55
N ALA A 858 14.47 -0.83 2.47
CA ALA A 858 13.23 -1.60 2.39
C ALA A 858 13.16 -2.73 3.45
N ASN A 859 14.30 -3.39 3.73
CA ASN A 859 14.38 -4.40 4.79
C ASN A 859 14.15 -3.78 6.18
N LEU A 860 14.81 -2.66 6.50
CA LEU A 860 14.60 -1.96 7.76
C LEU A 860 13.14 -1.52 7.95
N THR A 861 12.48 -1.07 6.87
CA THR A 861 11.05 -0.71 6.88
C THR A 861 10.16 -1.88 7.33
N THR A 862 10.51 -3.11 6.95
CA THR A 862 9.80 -4.32 7.39
C THR A 862 9.96 -4.54 8.90
N TYR A 863 11.16 -4.35 9.43
CA TYR A 863 11.43 -4.50 10.86
C TYR A 863 10.85 -3.36 11.71
N PHE A 864 10.73 -2.13 11.19
CA PHE A 864 9.92 -1.08 11.83
C PHE A 864 8.47 -1.52 11.99
N GLY A 865 7.87 -2.08 10.94
CA GLY A 865 6.50 -2.62 11.01
C GLY A 865 6.36 -3.73 12.04
N PHE A 866 7.33 -4.64 12.13
CA PHE A 866 7.36 -5.68 13.15
C PHE A 866 7.46 -5.13 14.57
N VAL A 867 8.41 -4.24 14.85
CA VAL A 867 8.61 -3.63 16.18
C VAL A 867 7.39 -2.81 16.59
N GLY A 868 6.81 -2.03 15.67
CA GLY A 868 5.57 -1.28 15.90
C GLY A 868 4.39 -2.19 16.27
N ALA A 869 4.19 -3.28 15.53
CA ALA A 869 3.15 -4.26 15.84
C ALA A 869 3.37 -4.95 17.20
N GLN A 870 4.62 -5.24 17.59
CA GLN A 870 4.91 -5.76 18.93
C GLN A 870 4.67 -4.73 20.04
N GLN A 871 4.99 -3.45 19.81
CA GLN A 871 4.71 -2.36 20.76
C GLN A 871 3.20 -2.21 21.00
N GLU A 872 2.38 -2.19 19.95
CA GLU A 872 0.92 -2.15 20.06
C GLU A 872 0.37 -3.36 20.83
N ARG A 873 0.90 -4.55 20.54
CA ARG A 873 0.53 -5.78 21.25
C ARG A 873 0.89 -5.72 22.74
N VAL A 874 2.05 -5.16 23.09
CA VAL A 874 2.46 -4.97 24.49
C VAL A 874 1.50 -4.02 25.22
N ILE A 875 1.15 -2.88 24.59
CA ILE A 875 0.23 -1.88 25.16
C ILE A 875 -1.13 -2.52 25.42
N TYR A 876 -1.72 -3.19 24.42
CA TYR A 876 -2.99 -3.89 24.56
C TYR A 876 -2.98 -4.91 25.71
N GLN A 877 -1.88 -5.67 25.83
CA GLN A 877 -1.76 -6.69 26.86
C GLN A 877 -1.53 -6.11 28.26
N GLN A 878 -0.85 -4.95 28.37
CA GLN A 878 -0.74 -4.20 29.61
C GLN A 878 -2.10 -3.71 30.10
N ASP A 879 -2.92 -3.14 29.22
CA ASP A 879 -4.27 -2.65 29.54
C ASP A 879 -5.21 -3.79 29.96
N SER A 880 -5.13 -4.92 29.27
CA SER A 880 -5.89 -6.13 29.62
C SER A 880 -5.50 -6.68 31.00
N TYR A 881 -4.20 -6.77 31.31
CA TYR A 881 -3.75 -7.23 32.63
C TYR A 881 -4.06 -6.23 33.75
N GLN A 882 -4.00 -4.92 33.47
CA GLN A 882 -4.43 -3.90 34.44
C GLN A 882 -5.93 -4.04 34.77
N SER A 883 -6.75 -4.29 33.76
CA SER A 883 -8.19 -4.53 33.94
C SER A 883 -8.45 -5.82 34.73
N LEU A 884 -7.71 -6.90 34.45
CA LEU A 884 -7.81 -8.16 35.18
C LEU A 884 -7.36 -8.02 36.65
N GLN A 885 -6.29 -7.27 36.89
CA GLN A 885 -5.83 -6.92 38.25
C GLN A 885 -6.94 -6.21 39.03
N ASN A 886 -7.53 -5.16 38.45
CA ASN A 886 -8.62 -4.41 39.09
C ASN A 886 -9.83 -5.31 39.43
N ASN A 887 -10.17 -6.25 38.55
CA ASN A 887 -11.25 -7.21 38.77
C ASN A 887 -10.94 -8.23 39.89
N LEU A 888 -9.69 -8.70 39.96
CA LEU A 888 -9.25 -9.60 41.01
C LEU A 888 -9.15 -8.89 42.36
N ASP A 889 -8.69 -7.63 42.39
CA ASP A 889 -8.70 -6.81 43.60
C ASP A 889 -10.14 -6.59 44.12
N LYS A 890 -11.10 -6.35 43.21
CA LYS A 890 -12.53 -6.26 43.54
C LYS A 890 -13.07 -7.61 44.07
N SER A 891 -12.67 -8.72 43.47
CA SER A 891 -13.11 -10.06 43.89
C SER A 891 -12.49 -10.48 45.22
N LEU A 892 -11.23 -10.11 45.46
CA LEU A 892 -10.54 -10.28 46.74
C LEU A 892 -11.22 -9.45 47.82
N SER A 893 -11.53 -8.19 47.54
CA SER A 893 -12.33 -7.31 48.40
C SER A 893 -13.67 -7.95 48.76
N GLN A 894 -14.41 -8.52 47.80
CA GLN A 894 -15.69 -9.20 48.09
C GLN A 894 -15.58 -10.44 49.00
N VAL A 895 -14.42 -11.11 49.02
CA VAL A 895 -14.18 -12.31 49.83
C VAL A 895 -13.58 -11.97 51.20
N GLU A 896 -12.72 -10.97 51.27
CA GLU A 896 -11.97 -10.55 52.47
C GLU A 896 -12.72 -9.49 53.30
N ASP A 897 -13.46 -8.60 52.64
CA ASP A 897 -14.16 -7.49 53.30
C ASP A 897 -15.50 -7.93 53.92
N THR A 898 -15.83 -7.36 55.09
CA THR A 898 -17.10 -7.67 55.76
C THR A 898 -18.26 -7.08 55.02
N ASP A 899 -19.32 -7.89 54.86
CA ASP A 899 -20.65 -7.35 54.71
C ASP A 899 -21.05 -6.70 56.05
N LEU A 900 -20.82 -5.39 56.13
CA LEU A 900 -21.14 -4.56 57.29
C LEU A 900 -22.60 -4.72 57.73
N ILE A 901 -23.51 -5.10 56.84
CA ILE A 901 -24.93 -5.23 57.14
C ILE A 901 -25.20 -6.52 57.93
N ALA A 902 -24.74 -7.68 57.44
CA ALA A 902 -24.94 -8.97 58.10
C ALA A 902 -24.19 -9.08 59.45
N ALA A 903 -23.00 -8.50 59.55
CA ALA A 903 -22.23 -8.50 60.80
C ALA A 903 -22.87 -7.62 61.89
N THR A 904 -23.50 -6.51 61.49
CA THR A 904 -24.17 -5.62 62.43
C THR A 904 -25.50 -6.22 62.91
N GLU A 905 -26.21 -6.94 62.04
CA GLU A 905 -27.40 -7.71 62.41
C GLU A 905 -27.09 -8.80 63.46
N GLN A 906 -25.98 -9.53 63.29
CA GLN A 906 -25.57 -10.59 64.21
C GLN A 906 -25.07 -10.04 65.56
N LEU A 907 -24.39 -8.88 65.57
CA LEU A 907 -23.96 -8.19 66.78
C LEU A 907 -25.16 -7.62 67.55
N ASN A 908 -26.14 -7.03 66.86
CA ASN A 908 -27.40 -6.59 67.46
C ASN A 908 -28.15 -7.75 68.10
N LEU A 909 -28.25 -8.90 67.40
CA LEU A 909 -28.83 -10.12 67.97
C LEU A 909 -28.10 -10.58 69.24
N GLN A 910 -26.76 -10.56 69.26
CA GLN A 910 -25.99 -10.92 70.46
C GLN A 910 -26.16 -9.91 71.60
N GLN A 911 -26.21 -8.61 71.32
CA GLN A 911 -26.49 -7.58 72.34
C GLN A 911 -27.89 -7.72 72.92
N ILE A 912 -28.91 -7.94 72.09
CA ILE A 912 -30.28 -8.18 72.53
C ILE A 912 -30.34 -9.44 73.40
N THR A 913 -29.67 -10.52 72.98
CA THR A 913 -29.62 -11.79 73.73
C THR A 913 -28.90 -11.61 75.07
N TYR A 914 -27.82 -10.83 75.10
CA TYR A 914 -27.07 -10.52 76.32
C TYR A 914 -27.87 -9.64 77.29
N GLN A 915 -28.52 -8.59 76.79
CA GLN A 915 -29.41 -7.74 77.59
C GLN A 915 -30.61 -8.52 78.12
N ALA A 916 -31.19 -9.41 77.32
CA ALA A 916 -32.25 -10.32 77.74
C ALA A 916 -31.77 -11.29 78.83
N ALA A 917 -30.57 -11.86 78.71
CA ALA A 917 -29.97 -12.71 79.74
C ALA A 917 -29.70 -11.96 81.05
N LEU A 918 -29.26 -10.70 80.97
CA LEU A 918 -29.08 -9.81 82.13
C LEU A 918 -30.40 -9.46 82.81
N LEU A 919 -31.46 -9.20 82.03
CA LEU A 919 -32.83 -8.97 82.52
C LEU A 919 -33.43 -10.21 83.18
N VAL A 920 -33.18 -11.40 82.62
CA VAL A 920 -33.60 -12.68 83.21
C VAL A 920 -32.81 -12.95 84.50
N SER A 921 -31.50 -12.73 84.49
CA SER A 921 -30.64 -12.89 85.67
C SER A 921 -31.04 -11.93 86.81
N THR A 922 -31.34 -10.67 86.49
CA THR A 922 -31.82 -9.68 87.49
C THR A 922 -33.23 -9.99 87.99
N LYS A 923 -34.15 -10.48 87.15
CA LYS A 923 -35.47 -10.97 87.61
C LYS A 923 -35.36 -12.22 88.48
N ILE A 924 -34.44 -13.14 88.19
CA ILE A 924 -34.17 -14.32 89.03
C ILE A 924 -33.54 -13.90 90.37
N MET A 925 -32.64 -12.92 90.38
CA MET A 925 -32.03 -12.38 91.61
C MET A 925 -33.00 -11.52 92.45
N ALA A 926 -34.05 -10.95 91.84
CA ALA A 926 -35.07 -10.15 92.53
C ALA A 926 -36.22 -10.98 93.14
N LEU A 927 -36.32 -12.28 92.83
CA LEU A 927 -37.23 -13.19 93.52
C LEU A 927 -36.59 -13.64 94.84
N SER A 928 -36.59 -12.75 95.84
CA SER A 928 -36.26 -13.15 97.20
C SER A 928 -37.45 -13.90 97.80
N LEU A 929 -37.18 -15.04 98.44
CA LEU A 929 -38.17 -15.79 99.22
C LEU A 929 -38.74 -14.96 100.41
N LEU A 930 -38.21 -13.76 100.64
CA LEU A 930 -38.55 -12.83 101.71
C LEU A 930 -39.73 -11.89 101.36
N ASP A 931 -40.13 -11.80 100.08
CA ASP A 931 -41.35 -11.07 99.66
C ASP A 931 -42.57 -12.01 99.50
N TYR A 932 -42.36 -13.34 99.63
CA TYR A 932 -43.42 -14.36 99.54
C TYR A 932 -43.83 -14.95 100.91
N LEU A 933 -43.06 -14.68 101.97
CA LEU A 933 -43.36 -15.03 103.37
C LEU A 933 -43.61 -13.76 104.18
#